data_AF-A0A9K3PDK4-F1
#
_entry.id   AF-A0A9K3PDK4-F1
#
_cell.length_a   1.000
_cell.length_b   1.000
_cell.length_c   1.000
_cell.angle_alpha   90.00
_cell.angle_beta   90.00
_cell.angle_gamma   90.00
#
_symmetry.space_group_name_H-M   'P 1'
#
loop_
_entity.id
_entity.type
_entity.pdbx_description
1 polymer ?
#
loop_
_entity_poly.entity_id
_entity_poly.type
_entity_poly.pdbx_seq_one_letter_code
_entity_poly.pdbx_strand_id
1 'polypeptide(L)'
;MTVNDNNTSRKRQRRRSKLDEESAEIVIVGAGLAGLSAAIALTRAGFRNVSLWERDSSLDFQKEGYGLTLTYNPKGPLAALGVLEMVAQADCPSRSHYLFRAKDGLPLGYFGNAFYQHHSKNDDDDVCIMPKRGQGQRGNLRVPRKVLRKILYDKLVEEKEKLWQAYGCKENIVDVYWNHKLLGFQWDSGSQKYNLQIEELSSEPLLSSDPSTPQIISVSADLLIAADGIRSTILQQMYIAHNNNNNNNNNNNNDDDLLTAHSVQPPTIYESPEYYGLRPLGVRLILGIADFDSNNSKFNDKNHPLQLLYERGFYTFDGQGRRLFTMPYQSSRFANDDPEISRYRIMWQLSFATTIDKDGEDEQQPSQPLDPESLKMYVTETCQSWHEPVMDLINATPLESIWGTDLMDRDSRRVYEELVCVYSKQKQQGQPRYPRLVVVGDALHSMSPFKGQGANQALADGPLLAQWLQKSSVNAAITGWWRETLNRTVPVVEASRKAAQELHSTSLFVVDEEEDDDDVGDGLPSGISGFAGIQPDVIGKLIRTLQQDKIGAHLGRSLDRAIYHVVETNGWFQTNEQRERHLKNGRCSEQRHRWEIQALRVASDGDTETLRLMSLDQDQCASILTARDKEQRTCLHLAVLNNHFAAAKWLLVELKCNTDDTDMHGKTPRDYAPINSQLAHIFNVVAAEDEEKREMNRL
;
A
#
# COMPACT_ATOMS: atom_id res chain seq x y z
N MET A 1 7.39 -57.58 43.90
CA MET A 1 7.81 -56.30 43.30
C MET A 1 7.27 -56.23 41.87
N THR A 2 6.02 -55.80 41.72
CA THR A 2 5.43 -55.49 40.41
C THR A 2 5.79 -54.05 40.07
N VAL A 3 6.83 -53.89 39.25
CA VAL A 3 7.26 -52.58 38.75
C VAL A 3 6.19 -52.05 37.79
N ASN A 4 5.90 -50.77 37.96
CA ASN A 4 4.73 -50.07 37.47
C ASN A 4 4.89 -49.67 35.98
N ASP A 5 4.64 -50.61 35.05
CA ASP A 5 4.75 -50.42 33.59
C ASP A 5 3.73 -49.43 32.98
N ASN A 6 2.72 -49.01 33.75
CA ASN A 6 1.70 -48.06 33.28
C ASN A 6 2.21 -46.62 33.15
N ASN A 7 3.25 -46.23 33.89
CA ASN A 7 3.71 -44.83 33.91
C ASN A 7 4.63 -44.50 32.72
N THR A 8 5.43 -45.46 32.27
CA THR A 8 6.32 -45.36 31.11
C THR A 8 5.53 -45.33 29.80
N SER A 9 4.43 -46.08 29.74
CA SER A 9 3.52 -46.18 28.62
C SER A 9 2.72 -44.88 28.42
N ARG A 10 2.13 -44.32 29.49
CA ARG A 10 1.44 -43.02 29.47
C ARG A 10 2.36 -41.84 29.13
N LYS A 11 3.60 -41.83 29.63
CA LYS A 11 4.63 -40.82 29.26
C LYS A 11 5.05 -40.92 27.78
N ARG A 12 5.11 -42.13 27.20
CA ARG A 12 5.40 -42.35 25.77
C ARG A 12 4.23 -41.94 24.86
N GLN A 13 2.99 -42.16 25.31
CA GLN A 13 1.78 -41.85 24.55
C GLN A 13 1.51 -40.33 24.48
N ARG A 14 1.70 -39.61 25.59
CA ARG A 14 1.65 -38.12 25.63
C ARG A 14 2.73 -37.42 24.79
N ARG A 15 3.89 -38.06 24.59
CA ARG A 15 4.99 -37.52 23.75
C ARG A 15 4.68 -37.56 22.24
N ARG A 16 3.66 -38.32 21.82
CA ARG A 16 3.30 -38.56 20.42
C ARG A 16 1.88 -38.09 20.05
N SER A 17 1.14 -37.51 20.98
CA SER A 17 -0.23 -37.06 20.72
C SER A 17 -0.26 -35.76 19.90
N LYS A 18 -1.30 -35.62 19.08
CA LYS A 18 -1.69 -34.33 18.51
C LYS A 18 -2.11 -33.38 19.64
N LEU A 19 -2.12 -32.09 19.35
CA LEU A 19 -2.74 -31.10 20.23
C LEU A 19 -4.27 -31.34 20.17
N ASP A 20 -4.93 -31.37 21.32
CA ASP A 20 -6.38 -31.59 21.39
C ASP A 20 -7.12 -30.33 20.95
N GLU A 21 -7.99 -30.44 19.95
CA GLU A 21 -8.68 -29.27 19.35
C GLU A 21 -9.69 -28.64 20.32
N GLU A 22 -10.26 -29.42 21.24
CA GLU A 22 -11.30 -28.97 22.15
C GLU A 22 -10.72 -28.41 23.45
N SER A 23 -9.71 -29.07 24.02
CA SER A 23 -9.20 -28.75 25.36
C SER A 23 -7.90 -27.95 25.40
N ALA A 24 -7.12 -27.90 24.32
CA ALA A 24 -5.80 -27.27 24.37
C ALA A 24 -5.88 -25.74 24.42
N GLU A 25 -5.22 -25.14 25.41
CA GLU A 25 -5.13 -23.69 25.57
C GLU A 25 -4.06 -23.11 24.64
N ILE A 26 -4.48 -22.38 23.62
CA ILE A 26 -3.56 -21.66 22.71
C ILE A 26 -3.59 -20.18 23.03
N VAL A 27 -2.44 -19.64 23.42
CA VAL A 27 -2.28 -18.22 23.74
C VAL A 27 -1.47 -17.54 22.64
N ILE A 28 -2.04 -16.51 22.05
CA ILE A 28 -1.41 -15.65 21.05
C ILE A 28 -1.18 -14.28 21.68
N VAL A 29 0.07 -13.82 21.69
CA VAL A 29 0.40 -12.49 22.21
C VAL A 29 0.51 -11.54 21.03
N GLY A 30 -0.44 -10.61 20.91
CA GLY A 30 -0.57 -9.64 19.81
C GLY A 30 -1.71 -9.95 18.85
N ALA A 31 -2.60 -8.98 18.62
CA ALA A 31 -3.68 -9.01 17.62
C ALA A 31 -3.33 -8.14 16.39
N GLY A 32 -2.06 -8.19 15.97
CA GLY A 32 -1.61 -7.69 14.68
C GLY A 32 -1.97 -8.63 13.52
N LEU A 33 -1.43 -8.37 12.33
CA LEU A 33 -1.74 -9.17 11.13
C LEU A 33 -1.39 -10.66 11.30
N ALA A 34 -0.22 -10.96 11.89
CA ALA A 34 0.23 -12.34 12.11
C ALA A 34 -0.63 -13.05 13.17
N GLY A 35 -0.94 -12.37 14.28
CA GLY A 35 -1.74 -12.95 15.36
C GLY A 35 -3.19 -13.24 14.93
N LEU A 36 -3.83 -12.28 14.25
CA LEU A 36 -5.16 -12.49 13.69
C LEU A 36 -5.16 -13.58 12.60
N SER A 37 -4.14 -13.62 11.74
CA SER A 37 -3.96 -14.70 10.76
C SER A 37 -3.87 -16.07 11.44
N ALA A 38 -3.06 -16.20 12.49
CA ALA A 38 -2.93 -17.43 13.27
C ALA A 38 -4.27 -17.81 13.93
N ALA A 39 -4.97 -16.87 14.55
CA ALA A 39 -6.26 -17.13 15.17
C ALA A 39 -7.31 -17.61 14.18
N ILE A 40 -7.46 -16.95 13.03
CA ILE A 40 -8.41 -17.38 11.97
C ILE A 40 -8.08 -18.79 11.50
N ALA A 41 -6.80 -19.06 11.23
CA ALA A 41 -6.37 -20.37 10.74
C ALA A 41 -6.56 -21.49 11.76
N LEU A 42 -6.29 -21.22 13.05
CA LEU A 42 -6.49 -22.18 14.14
C LEU A 42 -7.98 -22.44 14.41
N THR A 43 -8.80 -21.38 14.39
CA THR A 43 -10.27 -21.49 14.53
C THR A 43 -10.85 -22.39 13.44
N ARG A 44 -10.45 -22.16 12.19
CA ARG A 44 -10.82 -23.02 11.06
C ARG A 44 -10.31 -24.44 11.16
N ALA A 45 -9.19 -24.62 11.84
CA ALA A 45 -8.63 -25.93 12.08
C ALA A 45 -9.36 -26.72 13.18
N GLY A 46 -10.33 -26.11 13.85
CA GLY A 46 -11.16 -26.74 14.89
C GLY A 46 -10.75 -26.39 16.32
N PHE A 47 -9.65 -25.65 16.51
CA PHE A 47 -9.19 -25.26 17.85
C PHE A 47 -10.18 -24.29 18.48
N ARG A 48 -10.68 -24.64 19.67
CA ARG A 48 -11.75 -23.90 20.34
C ARG A 48 -11.21 -22.89 21.35
N ASN A 49 -10.14 -23.24 22.07
CA ASN A 49 -9.60 -22.40 23.14
C ASN A 49 -8.39 -21.58 22.65
N VAL A 50 -8.66 -20.50 21.89
CA VAL A 50 -7.63 -19.60 21.33
C VAL A 50 -7.82 -18.17 21.85
N SER A 51 -6.95 -17.72 22.75
CA SER A 51 -6.99 -16.35 23.26
C SER A 51 -5.91 -15.48 22.62
N LEU A 52 -6.27 -14.30 22.12
CA LEU A 52 -5.34 -13.27 21.69
C LEU A 52 -5.27 -12.17 22.75
N TRP A 53 -4.08 -11.76 23.15
CA TRP A 53 -3.87 -10.69 24.13
C TRP A 53 -3.15 -9.52 23.47
N GLU A 54 -3.81 -8.37 23.42
CA GLU A 54 -3.37 -7.20 22.66
C GLU A 54 -3.24 -5.98 23.55
N ARG A 55 -2.11 -5.28 23.43
CA ARG A 55 -1.79 -4.10 24.23
C ARG A 55 -2.52 -2.85 23.79
N ASP A 56 -2.94 -2.77 22.51
CA ASP A 56 -3.79 -1.68 22.03
C ASP A 56 -5.12 -1.69 22.80
N SER A 57 -5.66 -0.53 23.14
CA SER A 57 -6.91 -0.44 23.92
C SER A 57 -8.15 -0.89 23.14
N SER A 58 -8.10 -0.84 21.80
CA SER A 58 -9.17 -1.28 20.92
C SER A 58 -8.67 -1.50 19.49
N LEU A 59 -9.53 -2.07 18.63
CA LEU A 59 -9.27 -2.22 17.20
C LEU A 59 -8.93 -0.89 16.51
N ASP A 60 -9.59 0.20 16.95
CA ASP A 60 -9.47 1.53 16.36
C ASP A 60 -8.36 2.40 16.95
N PHE A 61 -7.72 1.96 18.03
CA PHE A 61 -6.72 2.72 18.79
C PHE A 61 -5.52 3.18 17.98
N GLN A 62 -5.12 2.42 16.95
CA GLN A 62 -3.94 2.75 16.17
C GLN A 62 -4.15 4.04 15.36
N LYS A 63 -3.22 4.99 15.50
CA LYS A 63 -3.04 6.13 14.58
C LYS A 63 -2.92 5.63 13.14
N GLU A 64 -3.16 6.52 12.17
CA GLU A 64 -3.08 6.18 10.76
C GLU A 64 -1.76 5.45 10.45
N GLY A 65 -1.88 4.20 9.99
CA GLY A 65 -0.74 3.34 9.71
C GLY A 65 -0.22 3.52 8.28
N TYR A 66 0.81 2.77 7.93
CA TYR A 66 1.30 2.72 6.55
C TYR A 66 0.38 1.90 5.63
N GLY A 67 0.42 2.22 4.34
CA GLY A 67 -0.16 1.43 3.27
C GLY A 67 0.64 0.15 3.03
N LEU A 68 -0.06 -0.95 2.75
CA LEU A 68 0.52 -2.26 2.50
C LEU A 68 0.41 -2.60 1.03
N THR A 69 1.42 -3.25 0.47
CA THR A 69 1.33 -3.95 -0.82
C THR A 69 1.22 -5.45 -0.57
N LEU A 70 0.09 -6.05 -0.95
CA LEU A 70 -0.22 -7.46 -0.78
C LEU A 70 -0.32 -8.16 -2.14
N THR A 71 0.07 -9.43 -2.21
CA THR A 71 -0.08 -10.19 -3.46
C THR A 71 -1.48 -10.79 -3.56
N TYR A 72 -2.22 -10.41 -4.61
CA TYR A 72 -3.41 -11.12 -5.06
C TYR A 72 -3.01 -12.48 -5.63
N ASN A 73 -3.29 -13.53 -4.87
CA ASN A 73 -3.03 -14.91 -5.27
C ASN A 73 -4.19 -15.79 -4.78
N PRO A 74 -5.00 -16.38 -5.68
CA PRO A 74 -6.09 -17.29 -5.32
C PRO A 74 -5.64 -18.55 -4.56
N LYS A 75 -4.33 -18.86 -4.55
CA LYS A 75 -3.71 -19.95 -3.77
C LYS A 75 -2.82 -19.42 -2.64
N GLY A 76 -2.84 -18.12 -2.39
CA GLY A 76 -1.99 -17.43 -1.43
C GLY A 76 -2.61 -17.35 -0.02
N PRO A 77 -1.91 -16.66 0.91
CA PRO A 77 -2.32 -16.59 2.31
C PRO A 77 -3.67 -15.90 2.51
N LEU A 78 -3.98 -14.83 1.77
CA LEU A 78 -5.27 -14.16 1.83
C LEU A 78 -6.44 -15.08 1.43
N ALA A 79 -6.24 -15.95 0.43
CA ALA A 79 -7.23 -16.93 0.02
C ALA A 79 -7.38 -18.04 1.08
N ALA A 80 -6.27 -18.51 1.66
CA ALA A 80 -6.29 -19.48 2.75
C ALA A 80 -7.02 -18.94 4.00
N LEU A 81 -6.96 -17.63 4.24
CA LEU A 81 -7.71 -16.91 5.28
C LEU A 81 -9.14 -16.53 4.85
N GLY A 82 -9.52 -16.73 3.58
CA GLY A 82 -10.85 -16.43 3.07
C GLY A 82 -11.19 -14.93 3.10
N VAL A 83 -10.18 -14.08 2.93
CA VAL A 83 -10.31 -12.60 2.93
C VAL A 83 -9.83 -11.97 1.61
N LEU A 84 -9.34 -12.76 0.65
CA LEU A 84 -8.76 -12.26 -0.61
C LEU A 84 -9.68 -11.26 -1.32
N GLU A 85 -10.95 -11.61 -1.51
CA GLU A 85 -11.90 -10.77 -2.23
C GLU A 85 -12.29 -9.52 -1.43
N MET A 86 -12.38 -9.60 -0.10
CA MET A 86 -12.64 -8.44 0.77
C MET A 86 -11.48 -7.45 0.70
N VAL A 87 -10.24 -7.94 0.70
CA VAL A 87 -9.04 -7.11 0.54
C VAL A 87 -8.96 -6.54 -0.87
N ALA A 88 -9.33 -7.31 -1.90
CA ALA A 88 -9.36 -6.82 -3.27
C ALA A 88 -10.42 -5.72 -3.48
N GLN A 89 -11.55 -5.80 -2.79
CA GLN A 89 -12.57 -4.74 -2.79
C GLN A 89 -12.10 -3.46 -2.10
N ALA A 90 -11.22 -3.59 -1.10
CA ALA A 90 -10.63 -2.45 -0.38
C ALA A 90 -9.37 -1.88 -1.05
N ASP A 91 -8.95 -2.41 -2.21
CA ASP A 91 -7.75 -1.99 -2.92
C ASP A 91 -7.82 -0.51 -3.34
N CYS A 92 -6.70 0.20 -3.14
CA CYS A 92 -6.43 1.52 -3.67
C CYS A 92 -5.42 1.38 -4.83
N PRO A 93 -5.88 1.00 -6.05
CA PRO A 93 -4.98 0.59 -7.11
C PRO A 93 -4.07 1.73 -7.56
N SER A 94 -2.80 1.39 -7.81
CA SER A 94 -1.88 2.22 -8.59
C SER A 94 -1.65 1.55 -9.94
N ARG A 95 -1.83 2.32 -11.02
CA ARG A 95 -1.73 1.83 -12.40
C ARG A 95 -0.29 1.83 -12.91
N SER A 96 0.55 2.67 -12.33
CA SER A 96 1.94 2.85 -12.73
C SER A 96 2.77 3.52 -11.66
N HIS A 97 4.08 3.30 -11.76
CA HIS A 97 5.12 3.90 -10.94
C HIS A 97 6.18 4.54 -11.84
N TYR A 98 6.32 5.85 -11.74
CA TYR A 98 7.42 6.57 -12.38
C TYR A 98 8.60 6.71 -11.43
N LEU A 99 9.79 6.82 -12.01
CA LEU A 99 11.00 7.14 -11.28
C LEU A 99 11.49 8.48 -11.79
N PHE A 100 11.75 9.41 -10.88
CA PHE A 100 12.12 10.79 -11.19
C PHE A 100 13.44 11.17 -10.57
N ARG A 101 14.18 12.02 -11.28
CA ARG A 101 15.28 12.78 -10.72
C ARG A 101 14.72 13.92 -9.87
N ALA A 102 15.26 14.11 -8.67
CA ALA A 102 14.77 15.11 -7.71
C ALA A 102 14.82 16.53 -8.28
N LYS A 103 15.97 16.94 -8.84
CA LYS A 103 16.24 18.32 -9.26
C LYS A 103 15.24 18.91 -10.26
N ASP A 104 14.76 18.11 -11.21
CA ASP A 104 13.98 18.59 -12.36
C ASP A 104 12.76 17.75 -12.69
N GLY A 105 12.55 16.63 -12.00
CA GLY A 105 11.44 15.72 -12.29
C GLY A 105 11.59 14.99 -13.62
N LEU A 106 12.82 14.85 -14.13
CA LEU A 106 13.09 14.06 -15.33
C LEU A 106 12.74 12.58 -15.08
N PRO A 107 11.98 11.91 -15.96
CA PRO A 107 11.70 10.49 -15.85
C PRO A 107 12.97 9.66 -16.10
N LEU A 108 13.36 8.87 -15.10
CA LEU A 108 14.49 7.93 -15.13
C LEU A 108 14.04 6.49 -15.42
N GLY A 109 12.77 6.19 -15.17
CA GLY A 109 12.22 4.85 -15.31
C GLY A 109 10.71 4.83 -15.15
N TYR A 110 10.12 3.72 -15.58
CA TYR A 110 8.69 3.48 -15.58
C TYR A 110 8.37 2.00 -15.39
N PHE A 111 7.55 1.72 -14.38
CA PHE A 111 6.94 0.41 -14.16
C PHE A 111 5.43 0.55 -14.20
N GLY A 112 4.73 -0.10 -15.13
CA GLY A 112 3.28 0.01 -15.18
C GLY A 112 2.68 -0.55 -16.45
N ASN A 113 1.36 -0.37 -16.56
CA ASN A 113 0.59 -0.85 -17.69
C ASN A 113 0.14 0.29 -18.63
N ALA A 114 0.54 1.54 -18.43
CA ALA A 114 0.16 2.65 -19.31
C ALA A 114 0.61 2.39 -20.76
N PHE A 115 1.70 1.63 -20.94
CA PHE A 115 2.22 1.20 -22.25
C PHE A 115 1.94 -0.29 -22.56
N TYR A 116 1.18 -1.02 -21.72
CA TYR A 116 0.77 -2.42 -21.92
C TYR A 116 -0.76 -2.54 -22.02
N GLN A 117 -1.30 -3.18 -23.06
CA GLN A 117 -2.71 -3.58 -23.09
C GLN A 117 -2.87 -5.10 -22.92
N HIS A 118 -3.82 -5.51 -22.07
CA HIS A 118 -4.20 -6.91 -21.82
C HIS A 118 -5.20 -7.40 -22.87
N HIS A 119 -4.98 -8.61 -23.40
CA HIS A 119 -6.02 -9.38 -24.06
C HIS A 119 -7.00 -9.93 -23.01
N SER A 120 -8.27 -9.54 -23.05
CA SER A 120 -9.34 -10.48 -22.69
C SER A 120 -9.69 -11.25 -23.96
N LYS A 121 -9.68 -12.59 -23.89
CA LYS A 121 -10.00 -13.46 -25.02
C LYS A 121 -11.49 -13.57 -25.31
N ASN A 122 -12.35 -12.90 -24.55
CA ASN A 122 -13.78 -12.82 -24.76
C ASN A 122 -14.18 -11.35 -24.60
N ASP A 123 -14.63 -10.73 -25.69
CA ASP A 123 -15.73 -9.75 -25.76
C ASP A 123 -15.71 -9.16 -27.18
N ASP A 124 -16.73 -9.50 -27.98
CA ASP A 124 -16.98 -9.04 -29.36
C ASP A 124 -17.44 -7.56 -29.41
N ASP A 125 -17.18 -6.77 -28.37
CA ASP A 125 -17.54 -5.35 -28.31
C ASP A 125 -16.30 -4.49 -28.52
N ASP A 126 -16.22 -3.87 -29.70
CA ASP A 126 -15.17 -2.95 -30.18
C ASP A 126 -15.23 -1.58 -29.45
N VAL A 127 -15.37 -1.60 -28.13
CA VAL A 127 -15.24 -0.43 -27.25
C VAL A 127 -13.86 -0.50 -26.60
N CYS A 128 -13.15 0.63 -26.58
CA CYS A 128 -11.94 0.79 -25.77
C CYS A 128 -12.34 0.76 -24.28
N ILE A 129 -12.60 -0.44 -23.75
CA ILE A 129 -12.95 -0.66 -22.36
C ILE A 129 -11.65 -0.46 -21.57
N MET A 130 -11.49 0.74 -20.99
CA MET A 130 -10.63 0.97 -19.83
C MET A 130 -10.81 -0.22 -18.87
N PRO A 131 -9.74 -0.88 -18.40
CA PRO A 131 -9.86 -2.11 -17.62
C PRO A 131 -10.83 -1.91 -16.45
N LYS A 132 -11.90 -2.73 -16.40
CA LYS A 132 -12.81 -2.79 -15.26
C LYS A 132 -12.00 -3.21 -14.02
N ARG A 133 -12.08 -2.40 -12.96
CA ARG A 133 -11.68 -2.61 -11.53
C ARG A 133 -10.48 -3.53 -11.23
N GLY A 134 -9.55 -3.07 -10.38
CA GLY A 134 -8.66 -3.94 -9.59
C GLY A 134 -7.48 -4.59 -10.34
N GLN A 135 -7.32 -4.37 -11.65
CA GLN A 135 -6.10 -4.76 -12.37
C GLN A 135 -5.01 -3.69 -12.22
N GLY A 136 -4.62 -3.39 -10.97
CA GLY A 136 -3.26 -2.89 -10.71
C GLY A 136 -2.25 -3.89 -11.28
N GLN A 137 -1.03 -3.42 -11.60
CA GLN A 137 0.08 -4.23 -12.12
C GLN A 137 0.02 -5.68 -11.61
N ARG A 138 -0.31 -6.62 -12.50
CA ARG A 138 -0.34 -8.08 -12.32
C ARG A 138 -0.31 -8.53 -10.85
N GLY A 139 -1.46 -8.46 -10.18
CA GLY A 139 -1.69 -9.20 -8.93
C GLY A 139 -1.16 -8.59 -7.63
N ASN A 140 -0.99 -7.28 -7.50
CA ASN A 140 -0.71 -6.63 -6.20
C ASN A 140 -1.81 -5.64 -5.78
N LEU A 141 -2.31 -5.83 -4.55
CA LEU A 141 -3.32 -5.01 -3.86
C LEU A 141 -2.63 -4.01 -2.93
N ARG A 142 -3.20 -2.81 -2.81
CA ARG A 142 -2.74 -1.72 -1.94
C ARG A 142 -3.83 -1.40 -0.94
N VAL A 143 -3.58 -1.66 0.33
CA VAL A 143 -4.57 -1.46 1.38
C VAL A 143 -3.95 -0.81 2.61
N PRO A 144 -4.61 0.15 3.27
CA PRO A 144 -4.17 0.63 4.57
C PRO A 144 -4.06 -0.51 5.58
N ARG A 145 -3.01 -0.52 6.40
CA ARG A 145 -2.82 -1.56 7.43
C ARG A 145 -4.00 -1.66 8.39
N LYS A 146 -4.60 -0.52 8.77
CA LYS A 146 -5.79 -0.48 9.65
C LYS A 146 -6.99 -1.19 9.01
N VAL A 147 -7.23 -0.95 7.72
CA VAL A 147 -8.31 -1.60 6.96
C VAL A 147 -8.09 -3.11 6.89
N LEU A 148 -6.87 -3.56 6.59
CA LEU A 148 -6.55 -5.00 6.59
C LEU A 148 -6.74 -5.65 7.97
N ARG A 149 -6.28 -4.99 9.04
CA ARG A 149 -6.47 -5.48 10.42
C ARG A 149 -7.96 -5.63 10.74
N LYS A 150 -8.78 -4.66 10.35
CA LYS A 150 -10.24 -4.72 10.51
C LYS A 150 -10.83 -5.90 9.74
N ILE A 151 -10.49 -6.08 8.46
CA ILE A 151 -10.96 -7.21 7.64
C ILE A 151 -10.62 -8.55 8.30
N LEU A 152 -9.40 -8.71 8.84
CA LEU A 152 -9.00 -9.92 9.54
C LEU A 152 -9.77 -10.10 10.85
N TYR A 153 -10.00 -9.03 11.62
CA TYR A 153 -10.77 -9.09 12.86
C TYR A 153 -12.24 -9.48 12.59
N ASP A 154 -12.90 -8.82 11.63
CA ASP A 154 -14.25 -9.16 11.20
C ASP A 154 -14.31 -10.62 10.74
N LYS A 155 -13.26 -11.09 10.05
CA LYS A 155 -13.17 -12.48 9.62
C LYS A 155 -13.05 -13.45 10.79
N LEU A 156 -12.26 -13.11 11.81
CA LEU A 156 -12.14 -13.92 13.02
C LEU A 156 -13.50 -14.05 13.73
N VAL A 157 -14.26 -12.96 13.83
CA VAL A 157 -15.62 -12.96 14.38
C VAL A 157 -16.53 -13.87 13.57
N GLU A 158 -16.49 -13.80 12.23
CA GLU A 158 -17.27 -14.71 11.36
C GLU A 158 -16.92 -16.19 11.59
N GLU A 159 -15.64 -16.53 11.68
CA GLU A 159 -15.21 -17.92 11.90
C GLU A 159 -15.54 -18.42 13.32
N LYS A 160 -15.47 -17.53 14.33
CA LYS A 160 -15.93 -17.81 15.70
C LYS A 160 -17.41 -18.17 15.73
N GLU A 161 -18.26 -17.38 15.05
CA GLU A 161 -19.70 -17.64 14.98
C GLU A 161 -20.03 -18.96 14.27
N LYS A 162 -19.30 -19.30 13.19
CA LYS A 162 -19.45 -20.61 12.54
C LYS A 162 -19.09 -21.77 13.46
N LEU A 163 -18.00 -21.63 14.23
CA LEU A 163 -17.57 -22.64 15.18
C LEU A 163 -18.64 -22.85 16.27
N TRP A 164 -19.21 -21.75 16.78
CA TRP A 164 -20.32 -21.81 17.74
C TRP A 164 -21.52 -22.54 17.14
N GLN A 165 -21.99 -22.15 15.94
CA GLN A 165 -23.13 -22.82 15.30
C GLN A 165 -22.90 -24.32 15.08
N ALA A 166 -21.67 -24.74 14.81
CA ALA A 166 -21.32 -26.14 14.60
C ALA A 166 -21.34 -26.98 15.90
N TYR A 167 -20.94 -26.41 17.04
CA TYR A 167 -20.70 -27.18 18.28
C TYR A 167 -21.60 -26.82 19.46
N GLY A 168 -22.35 -25.72 19.40
CA GLY A 168 -23.35 -25.33 20.40
C GLY A 168 -22.81 -24.90 21.77
N CYS A 169 -21.48 -24.96 22.01
CA CYS A 169 -20.86 -24.60 23.27
C CYS A 169 -20.36 -23.14 23.28
N LYS A 170 -20.78 -22.34 24.26
CA LYS A 170 -20.16 -21.05 24.59
C LYS A 170 -18.87 -21.19 25.40
N GLU A 171 -18.55 -22.40 25.86
CA GLU A 171 -17.35 -22.70 26.63
C GLU A 171 -16.18 -22.97 25.65
N ASN A 172 -14.98 -22.48 25.98
CA ASN A 172 -13.76 -22.51 25.16
C ASN A 172 -13.81 -21.55 23.97
N ILE A 173 -13.60 -20.25 24.23
CA ILE A 173 -13.90 -19.17 23.29
C ILE A 173 -12.64 -18.71 22.57
N VAL A 174 -12.72 -18.60 21.24
CA VAL A 174 -11.78 -17.81 20.46
C VAL A 174 -12.08 -16.33 20.68
N ASP A 175 -11.18 -15.59 21.32
CA ASP A 175 -11.43 -14.17 21.62
C ASP A 175 -10.18 -13.29 21.64
N VAL A 176 -10.41 -11.98 21.53
CA VAL A 176 -9.38 -10.94 21.58
C VAL A 176 -9.57 -10.09 22.83
N TYR A 177 -8.58 -10.15 23.71
CA TYR A 177 -8.47 -9.35 24.93
C TYR A 177 -7.62 -8.10 24.64
N TRP A 178 -8.29 -6.98 24.38
CA TRP A 178 -7.67 -5.67 24.19
C TRP A 178 -7.20 -5.08 25.51
N ASN A 179 -6.28 -4.12 25.46
CA ASN A 179 -5.77 -3.39 26.62
C ASN A 179 -4.94 -4.26 27.60
N HIS A 180 -4.30 -5.30 27.08
CA HIS A 180 -3.55 -6.29 27.86
C HIS A 180 -2.12 -6.42 27.34
N LYS A 181 -1.14 -6.17 28.21
CA LYS A 181 0.29 -6.21 27.87
C LYS A 181 0.96 -7.39 28.57
N LEU A 182 1.66 -8.22 27.79
CA LEU A 182 2.51 -9.26 28.37
C LEU A 182 3.67 -8.63 29.16
N LEU A 183 3.86 -9.08 30.40
CA LEU A 183 5.01 -8.74 31.23
C LEU A 183 6.11 -9.80 31.14
N GLY A 184 5.73 -11.07 31.08
CA GLY A 184 6.68 -12.17 30.98
C GLY A 184 5.98 -13.53 31.01
N PHE A 185 6.77 -14.58 30.82
CA PHE A 185 6.27 -15.95 30.79
C PHE A 185 7.29 -16.95 31.36
N GLN A 186 6.80 -18.09 31.83
CA GLN A 186 7.63 -19.18 32.37
C GLN A 186 7.11 -20.52 31.91
N TRP A 187 8.00 -21.49 31.70
CA TRP A 187 7.61 -22.87 31.42
C TRP A 187 7.53 -23.67 32.70
N ASP A 188 6.37 -24.25 32.97
CA ASP A 188 6.19 -25.20 34.07
C ASP A 188 6.38 -26.64 33.57
N SER A 189 7.49 -27.25 34.00
CA SER A 189 7.83 -28.63 33.66
C SER A 189 6.88 -29.67 34.26
N GLY A 190 6.19 -29.35 35.36
CA GLY A 190 5.22 -30.23 36.00
C GLY A 190 3.93 -30.34 35.18
N SER A 191 3.30 -29.20 34.90
CA SER A 191 2.07 -29.14 34.08
C SER A 191 2.33 -29.30 32.58
N GLN A 192 3.57 -29.08 32.11
CA GLN A 192 3.94 -28.99 30.68
C GLN A 192 3.18 -27.88 29.95
N LYS A 193 2.99 -26.75 30.63
CA LYS A 193 2.33 -25.53 30.12
C LYS A 193 3.20 -24.31 30.36
N TYR A 194 2.95 -23.26 29.59
CA TYR A 194 3.46 -21.92 29.89
C TYR A 194 2.53 -21.21 30.86
N ASN A 195 3.10 -20.47 31.79
CA ASN A 195 2.38 -19.52 32.65
C ASN A 195 2.82 -18.11 32.26
N LEU A 196 1.87 -17.29 31.84
CA LEU A 196 2.08 -15.92 31.38
C LEU A 196 1.56 -14.94 32.43
N GLN A 197 2.27 -13.83 32.62
CA GLN A 197 1.86 -12.70 33.43
C GLN A 197 1.47 -11.54 32.50
N ILE A 198 0.21 -11.13 32.56
CA ILE A 198 -0.37 -10.12 31.67
C ILE A 198 -0.92 -8.97 32.52
N GLU A 199 -0.50 -7.75 32.21
CA GLU A 199 -0.99 -6.52 32.83
C GLU A 199 -2.21 -6.01 32.07
N GLU A 200 -3.30 -5.74 32.77
CA GLU A 200 -4.42 -4.95 32.26
C GLU A 200 -4.08 -3.47 32.39
N LEU A 201 -3.99 -2.77 31.25
CA LEU A 201 -3.66 -1.34 31.20
C LEU A 201 -4.94 -0.55 31.52
N SER A 202 -4.96 0.41 32.45
CA SER A 202 -6.20 1.17 32.73
C SER A 202 -6.52 2.18 31.61
N SER A 203 -7.79 2.28 31.23
CA SER A 203 -8.25 3.20 30.17
C SER A 203 -8.63 4.61 30.68
N GLU A 204 -8.71 4.83 31.99
CA GLU A 204 -8.92 6.14 32.64
C GLU A 204 -8.15 6.22 33.99
N PRO A 205 -7.75 7.43 34.46
CA PRO A 205 -7.21 7.60 35.81
C PRO A 205 -8.29 7.22 36.83
N LEU A 206 -8.11 6.09 37.50
CA LEU A 206 -9.07 5.55 38.46
C LEU A 206 -9.35 6.57 39.58
N LEU A 207 -10.63 6.94 39.73
CA LEU A 207 -11.22 7.49 40.96
C LEU A 207 -11.37 6.41 42.06
N SER A 208 -10.44 5.44 42.10
CA SER A 208 -10.38 4.41 43.14
C SER A 208 -9.30 4.77 44.16
N SER A 209 -9.50 4.35 45.41
CA SER A 209 -8.71 4.75 46.57
C SER A 209 -7.30 4.15 46.64
N ASP A 210 -6.82 3.45 45.60
CA ASP A 210 -5.42 3.03 45.49
C ASP A 210 -4.97 2.93 44.01
N PRO A 211 -4.33 3.97 43.45
CA PRO A 211 -3.89 4.01 42.05
C PRO A 211 -2.64 3.18 41.72
N SER A 212 -2.11 2.38 42.65
CA SER A 212 -0.71 1.92 42.61
C SER A 212 -0.47 0.44 42.27
N THR A 213 -1.51 -0.40 42.15
CA THR A 213 -1.30 -1.82 41.85
C THR A 213 -1.83 -2.20 40.46
N PRO A 214 -0.95 -2.51 39.48
CA PRO A 214 -1.41 -3.01 38.19
C PRO A 214 -2.16 -4.33 38.37
N GLN A 215 -3.29 -4.48 37.68
CA GLN A 215 -4.05 -5.73 37.70
C GLN A 215 -3.34 -6.75 36.82
N ILE A 216 -2.68 -7.72 37.46
CA ILE A 216 -1.93 -8.79 36.78
C ILE A 216 -2.78 -10.06 36.70
N ILE A 217 -2.93 -10.57 35.48
CA ILE A 217 -3.66 -11.78 35.15
C ILE A 217 -2.65 -12.88 34.83
N SER A 218 -2.82 -14.04 35.46
CA SER A 218 -2.05 -15.24 35.14
C SER A 218 -2.81 -16.13 34.15
N VAL A 219 -2.18 -16.48 33.03
CA VAL A 219 -2.79 -17.31 31.96
C VAL A 219 -1.91 -18.52 31.69
N SER A 220 -2.52 -19.71 31.58
CA SER A 220 -1.82 -20.93 31.21
C SER A 220 -1.97 -21.22 29.71
N ALA A 221 -0.93 -21.79 29.08
CA ALA A 221 -0.95 -22.13 27.66
C ALA A 221 -0.31 -23.50 27.39
N ASP A 222 -1.03 -24.36 26.66
CA ASP A 222 -0.47 -25.56 26.05
C ASP A 222 0.41 -25.22 24.85
N LEU A 223 0.08 -24.16 24.10
CA LEU A 223 0.86 -23.64 22.97
C LEU A 223 0.91 -22.11 23.05
N LEU A 224 2.13 -21.56 23.04
CA LEU A 224 2.37 -20.11 23.02
C LEU A 224 2.78 -19.66 21.63
N ILE A 225 2.12 -18.61 21.11
CA ILE A 225 2.42 -17.97 19.84
C ILE A 225 2.81 -16.51 20.09
N ALA A 226 4.08 -16.19 19.87
CA ALA A 226 4.61 -14.82 19.94
C ALA A 226 4.32 -14.07 18.64
N ALA A 227 3.37 -13.13 18.67
CA ALA A 227 2.95 -12.30 17.54
C ALA A 227 2.95 -10.79 17.89
N ASP A 228 3.75 -10.41 18.88
CA ASP A 228 3.79 -9.09 19.55
C ASP A 228 4.69 -8.07 18.85
N GLY A 229 5.07 -8.38 17.61
CA GLY A 229 5.75 -7.49 16.67
C GLY A 229 7.25 -7.32 16.93
N ILE A 230 7.83 -6.29 16.31
CA ILE A 230 9.28 -6.04 16.31
C ILE A 230 9.87 -5.85 17.72
N ARG A 231 9.07 -5.43 18.71
CA ARG A 231 9.46 -5.24 20.11
C ARG A 231 8.98 -6.39 20.99
N SER A 232 9.12 -7.62 20.50
CA SER A 232 8.61 -8.81 21.17
C SER A 232 9.16 -8.95 22.60
N THR A 233 8.28 -8.90 23.60
CA THR A 233 8.62 -9.11 25.02
C THR A 233 9.11 -10.52 25.25
N ILE A 234 8.52 -11.49 24.54
CA ILE A 234 8.93 -12.90 24.62
C ILE A 234 10.39 -13.04 24.22
N LEU A 235 10.78 -12.49 23.07
CA LEU A 235 12.16 -12.63 22.60
C LEU A 235 13.16 -11.79 23.40
N GLN A 236 12.72 -10.64 23.92
CA GLN A 236 13.53 -9.86 24.86
C GLN A 236 13.87 -10.65 26.13
N GLN A 237 12.86 -11.24 26.78
CA GLN A 237 13.07 -12.05 27.99
C GLN A 237 14.03 -13.21 27.72
N MET A 238 13.92 -13.84 26.55
CA MET A 238 14.76 -14.96 26.16
C MET A 238 16.21 -14.56 25.87
N TYR A 239 16.41 -13.42 25.21
CA TYR A 239 17.74 -12.87 24.97
C TYR A 239 18.48 -12.58 26.29
N ILE A 240 17.79 -11.95 27.26
CA ILE A 240 18.34 -11.67 28.59
C ILE A 240 18.71 -12.97 29.31
N ALA A 241 17.82 -13.96 29.31
CA ALA A 241 18.07 -15.26 29.93
C ALA A 241 19.29 -15.98 29.32
N HIS A 242 19.48 -15.89 28.00
CA HIS A 242 20.62 -16.49 27.32
C HIS A 242 21.95 -15.84 27.72
N ASN A 243 22.01 -14.50 27.74
CA ASN A 243 23.23 -13.77 28.07
C ASN A 243 23.64 -13.91 29.54
N ASN A 244 22.67 -13.91 30.46
CA ASN A 244 22.96 -14.16 31.88
C ASN A 244 23.58 -15.55 32.10
N ASN A 245 23.08 -16.57 31.41
CA ASN A 245 23.65 -17.92 31.49
C ASN A 245 25.07 -18.02 30.92
N ASN A 246 25.40 -17.27 29.85
CA ASN A 246 26.76 -17.23 29.31
C ASN A 246 27.74 -16.51 30.25
N ASN A 247 27.28 -15.46 30.94
CA ASN A 247 28.10 -14.72 31.91
C ASN A 247 28.33 -15.52 33.21
N ASN A 248 27.32 -16.26 33.68
CA ASN A 248 27.46 -17.11 34.88
C ASN A 248 28.38 -18.31 34.68
N ASN A 249 28.59 -18.79 33.45
CA ASN A 249 29.65 -19.77 33.17
C ASN A 249 31.07 -19.23 33.41
N ASN A 250 31.25 -17.92 33.59
CA ASN A 250 32.52 -17.29 33.98
C ASN A 250 32.58 -16.91 35.47
N ASN A 251 31.47 -16.98 36.23
CA ASN A 251 31.45 -16.67 37.65
C ASN A 251 30.53 -17.66 38.39
N ASN A 252 31.13 -18.63 39.10
CA ASN A 252 30.43 -19.38 40.13
C ASN A 252 30.01 -18.40 41.25
N ASN A 253 28.72 -18.05 41.32
CA ASN A 253 27.94 -17.95 42.57
C ASN A 253 26.49 -17.49 42.31
N ASN A 254 25.57 -18.24 42.94
CA ASN A 254 24.16 -17.95 43.29
C ASN A 254 23.11 -17.95 42.16
N ASP A 255 22.30 -19.02 42.16
CA ASP A 255 21.23 -19.37 41.20
C ASP A 255 19.83 -18.77 41.51
N ASP A 256 19.70 -17.82 42.44
CA ASP A 256 18.37 -17.35 42.90
C ASP A 256 17.90 -15.97 42.37
N ASP A 257 18.67 -15.28 41.52
CA ASP A 257 18.39 -13.87 41.15
C ASP A 257 17.90 -13.64 39.69
N LEU A 258 17.30 -14.64 39.04
CA LEU A 258 16.75 -14.47 37.67
C LEU A 258 15.40 -13.70 37.64
N LEU A 259 14.79 -13.42 38.80
CA LEU A 259 13.47 -12.78 38.92
C LEU A 259 13.45 -11.50 39.78
N THR A 260 14.59 -11.04 40.30
CA THR A 260 14.68 -9.82 41.13
C THR A 260 15.05 -8.55 40.34
N ALA A 261 15.20 -8.62 39.02
CA ALA A 261 15.39 -7.46 38.15
C ALA A 261 14.10 -6.64 37.92
N HIS A 262 13.22 -6.55 38.92
CA HIS A 262 11.98 -5.78 38.87
C HIS A 262 12.18 -4.26 39.05
N SER A 263 13.41 -3.75 39.15
CA SER A 263 13.64 -2.32 39.46
C SER A 263 14.38 -1.51 38.39
N VAL A 264 14.75 -2.09 37.24
CA VAL A 264 15.36 -1.32 36.14
C VAL A 264 14.49 -1.53 34.91
N GLN A 265 13.89 -0.45 34.39
CA GLN A 265 13.18 -0.54 33.12
C GLN A 265 14.16 -1.02 32.05
N PRO A 266 13.80 -2.04 31.25
CA PRO A 266 14.68 -2.50 30.20
C PRO A 266 14.95 -1.34 29.22
N PRO A 267 16.16 -1.27 28.66
CA PRO A 267 16.50 -0.22 27.71
C PRO A 267 15.50 -0.22 26.55
N THR A 268 15.21 0.99 26.06
CA THR A 268 14.40 1.15 24.87
C THR A 268 15.10 0.50 23.68
N ILE A 269 14.33 0.11 22.66
CA ILE A 269 14.88 -0.44 21.41
C ILE A 269 15.91 0.49 20.73
N TYR A 270 15.82 1.79 21.00
CA TYR A 270 16.71 2.81 20.44
C TYR A 270 18.04 2.87 21.19
N GLU A 271 18.02 2.57 22.50
CA GLU A 271 19.22 2.50 23.32
C GLU A 271 19.97 1.17 23.13
N SER A 272 19.25 0.05 22.97
CA SER A 272 19.87 -1.28 22.85
C SER A 272 19.03 -2.24 22.00
N PRO A 273 19.05 -2.12 20.65
CA PRO A 273 18.26 -2.96 19.75
C PRO A 273 18.58 -4.47 19.87
N GLU A 274 19.81 -4.80 20.24
CA GLU A 274 20.28 -6.17 20.48
C GLU A 274 19.51 -6.87 21.61
N TYR A 275 18.95 -6.14 22.59
CA TYR A 275 18.08 -6.72 23.63
C TYR A 275 16.83 -7.36 23.04
N TYR A 276 16.43 -6.96 21.85
CA TYR A 276 15.30 -7.50 21.12
C TYR A 276 15.75 -8.45 19.99
N GLY A 277 17.05 -8.75 19.88
CA GLY A 277 17.61 -9.53 18.77
C GLY A 277 17.55 -8.81 17.42
N LEU A 278 17.53 -7.48 17.42
CA LEU A 278 17.43 -6.66 16.21
C LEU A 278 18.80 -6.15 15.75
N ARG A 279 18.90 -5.94 14.44
CA ARG A 279 20.07 -5.35 13.80
C ARG A 279 19.67 -4.05 13.10
N PRO A 280 20.29 -2.90 13.45
CA PRO A 280 20.13 -1.66 12.71
C PRO A 280 20.60 -1.79 11.25
N LEU A 281 19.89 -1.15 10.33
CA LEU A 281 20.22 -1.14 8.90
C LEU A 281 20.98 0.10 8.44
N GLY A 282 21.14 1.12 9.29
CA GLY A 282 21.74 2.40 8.91
C GLY A 282 20.87 3.20 7.94
N VAL A 283 19.54 3.01 7.98
CA VAL A 283 18.58 3.70 7.13
C VAL A 283 17.45 4.23 8.00
N ARG A 284 17.12 5.50 7.84
CA ARG A 284 15.95 6.13 8.45
C ARG A 284 14.83 6.28 7.44
N LEU A 285 13.61 6.16 7.94
CA LEU A 285 12.38 6.32 7.19
C LEU A 285 11.51 7.38 7.88
N ILE A 286 10.99 8.31 7.08
CA ILE A 286 9.96 9.28 7.47
C ILE A 286 8.76 9.06 6.57
N LEU A 287 7.58 8.97 7.16
CA LEU A 287 6.33 8.72 6.45
C LEU A 287 5.35 9.85 6.75
N GLY A 288 4.51 10.17 5.77
CA GLY A 288 3.35 11.04 5.95
C GLY A 288 2.18 10.61 5.07
N ILE A 289 0.97 11.03 5.44
CA ILE A 289 -0.25 10.80 4.67
C ILE A 289 -0.79 12.17 4.27
N ALA A 290 -0.57 12.54 3.02
CA ALA A 290 -1.15 13.75 2.46
C ALA A 290 -2.65 13.59 2.27
N ASP A 291 -3.40 14.63 2.60
CA ASP A 291 -4.85 14.64 2.53
C ASP A 291 -5.32 15.74 1.58
N PHE A 292 -6.01 15.32 0.53
CA PHE A 292 -6.59 16.20 -0.48
C PHE A 292 -8.10 16.10 -0.34
N ASP A 293 -8.71 17.13 0.23
CA ASP A 293 -10.17 17.27 0.30
C ASP A 293 -10.73 17.93 -0.97
N SER A 294 -12.06 17.97 -1.09
CA SER A 294 -12.74 18.61 -2.22
C SER A 294 -12.50 20.12 -2.31
N ASN A 295 -11.91 20.75 -1.29
CA ASN A 295 -11.55 22.17 -1.29
C ASN A 295 -10.11 22.43 -1.76
N ASN A 296 -9.30 21.38 -1.98
CA ASN A 296 -7.93 21.54 -2.43
C ASN A 296 -7.89 21.98 -3.90
N SER A 297 -7.81 23.29 -4.12
CA SER A 297 -7.83 23.89 -5.46
C SER A 297 -6.73 23.36 -6.39
N LYS A 298 -5.54 23.06 -5.85
CA LYS A 298 -4.43 22.49 -6.61
C LYS A 298 -4.69 21.05 -7.03
N PHE A 299 -5.25 20.22 -6.15
CA PHE A 299 -5.59 18.83 -6.47
C PHE A 299 -6.89 18.70 -7.29
N ASN A 300 -7.70 19.75 -7.39
CA ASN A 300 -8.86 19.78 -8.29
C ASN A 300 -8.54 20.35 -9.66
N ASP A 301 -7.49 21.16 -9.79
CA ASP A 301 -7.02 21.63 -11.08
C ASP A 301 -6.39 20.47 -11.87
N LYS A 302 -7.05 20.09 -12.98
CA LYS A 302 -6.65 18.99 -13.87
C LYS A 302 -5.31 19.24 -14.56
N ASN A 303 -4.87 20.49 -14.64
CA ASN A 303 -3.61 20.88 -15.26
C ASN A 303 -2.45 20.97 -14.27
N HIS A 304 -2.73 20.88 -12.96
CA HIS A 304 -1.73 21.01 -11.92
C HIS A 304 -0.78 19.78 -11.88
N PRO A 305 0.54 19.96 -11.66
CA PRO A 305 1.51 18.86 -11.56
C PRO A 305 1.14 17.76 -10.55
N LEU A 306 0.51 18.12 -9.43
CA LEU A 306 -0.02 17.18 -8.43
C LEU A 306 -0.94 16.09 -9.00
N GLN A 307 -1.58 16.35 -10.14
CA GLN A 307 -2.38 15.35 -10.85
C GLN A 307 -1.57 14.11 -11.28
N LEU A 308 -0.24 14.18 -11.22
CA LEU A 308 0.65 13.03 -11.34
C LEU A 308 0.30 11.91 -10.35
N LEU A 309 -0.22 12.24 -9.16
CA LEU A 309 -0.59 11.29 -8.11
C LEU A 309 -1.96 10.61 -8.34
N TYR A 310 -2.70 11.01 -9.37
CA TYR A 310 -4.01 10.45 -9.66
C TYR A 310 -3.88 9.03 -10.23
N GLU A 311 -4.25 8.01 -9.44
CA GLU A 311 -4.14 6.58 -9.79
C GLU A 311 -2.70 6.10 -10.11
N ARG A 312 -1.68 6.83 -9.64
CA ARG A 312 -0.26 6.51 -9.86
C ARG A 312 0.54 6.71 -8.57
N GLY A 313 1.65 5.99 -8.47
CA GLY A 313 2.73 6.27 -7.53
C GLY A 313 3.97 6.75 -8.26
N PHE A 314 4.95 7.25 -7.53
CA PHE A 314 6.27 7.50 -8.08
C PHE A 314 7.37 7.38 -7.02
N TYR A 315 8.59 7.32 -7.51
CA TYR A 315 9.81 7.45 -6.74
C TYR A 315 10.55 8.69 -7.20
N THR A 316 11.14 9.42 -6.27
CA THR A 316 12.06 10.53 -6.54
C THR A 316 13.39 10.21 -5.89
N PHE A 317 14.49 10.36 -6.65
CA PHE A 317 15.85 10.11 -6.18
C PHE A 317 16.71 11.35 -6.34
N ASP A 318 17.49 11.69 -5.32
CA ASP A 318 18.36 12.87 -5.32
C ASP A 318 19.82 12.60 -5.71
N GLY A 319 20.19 11.34 -5.91
CA GLY A 319 21.56 10.94 -6.21
C GLY A 319 22.48 10.87 -4.99
N GLN A 320 22.02 11.26 -3.81
CA GLN A 320 22.78 11.31 -2.56
C GLN A 320 22.31 10.25 -1.55
N GLY A 321 21.70 9.16 -2.05
CA GLY A 321 21.18 8.08 -1.22
C GLY A 321 19.86 8.42 -0.51
N ARG A 322 19.16 9.50 -0.91
CA ARG A 322 17.80 9.79 -0.43
C ARG A 322 16.77 9.49 -1.51
N ARG A 323 15.62 9.00 -1.07
CA ARG A 323 14.50 8.71 -1.97
C ARG A 323 13.16 8.97 -1.32
N LEU A 324 12.23 9.48 -2.10
CA LEU A 324 10.83 9.61 -1.72
C LEU A 324 9.98 8.67 -2.57
N PHE A 325 9.18 7.84 -1.92
CA PHE A 325 8.21 6.94 -2.55
C PHE A 325 6.79 7.42 -2.26
N THR A 326 5.88 7.32 -3.23
CA THR A 326 4.45 7.64 -3.06
C THR A 326 3.55 6.48 -3.49
N MET A 327 2.40 6.35 -2.82
CA MET A 327 1.33 5.45 -3.24
C MET A 327 -0.05 5.95 -2.82
N PRO A 328 -1.11 5.60 -3.57
CA PRO A 328 -2.49 5.78 -3.12
C PRO A 328 -2.74 5.11 -1.76
N TYR A 329 -3.36 5.84 -0.85
CA TYR A 329 -3.71 5.37 0.51
C TYR A 329 -5.22 5.26 0.71
N GLN A 330 -6.00 6.20 0.18
CA GLN A 330 -7.46 6.11 0.14
C GLN A 330 -8.03 6.88 -1.06
N SER A 331 -9.05 6.32 -1.71
CA SER A 331 -9.82 7.00 -2.74
C SER A 331 -11.32 6.78 -2.56
N SER A 332 -12.07 7.87 -2.50
CA SER A 332 -13.55 7.92 -2.46
C SER A 332 -14.20 7.46 -3.77
N ARG A 333 -13.46 7.39 -4.88
CA ARG A 333 -13.98 7.01 -6.21
C ARG A 333 -14.53 5.57 -6.28
N PHE A 334 -14.33 4.75 -5.24
CA PHE A 334 -14.74 3.35 -5.18
C PHE A 334 -15.61 2.99 -3.97
N ALA A 335 -15.86 3.95 -3.06
CA ALA A 335 -16.90 3.83 -2.05
C ALA A 335 -18.21 4.32 -2.67
N ASN A 336 -19.32 3.63 -2.42
CA ASN A 336 -20.66 4.03 -2.87
C ASN A 336 -21.21 5.26 -2.11
N ASP A 337 -20.34 6.06 -1.49
CA ASP A 337 -20.73 7.13 -0.57
C ASP A 337 -20.45 8.49 -1.22
N ASP A 338 -21.55 9.25 -1.34
CA ASP A 338 -21.69 10.69 -1.62
C ASP A 338 -20.75 11.36 -2.66
N PRO A 339 -21.24 11.70 -3.87
CA PRO A 339 -20.46 12.40 -4.90
C PRO A 339 -19.99 13.82 -4.51
N GLU A 340 -20.45 14.39 -3.38
CA GLU A 340 -20.06 15.74 -2.95
C GLU A 340 -18.74 15.80 -2.14
N ILE A 341 -18.20 14.70 -1.64
CA ILE A 341 -16.96 14.69 -0.83
C ILE A 341 -15.96 13.65 -1.35
N SER A 342 -15.27 13.97 -2.45
CA SER A 342 -14.18 13.12 -2.92
C SER A 342 -12.89 13.34 -2.13
N ARG A 343 -12.72 12.70 -0.97
CA ARG A 343 -11.45 12.71 -0.23
C ARG A 343 -10.44 11.76 -0.90
N TYR A 344 -9.23 12.24 -1.14
CA TYR A 344 -8.14 11.46 -1.75
C TYR A 344 -6.89 11.58 -0.89
N ARG A 345 -6.34 10.45 -0.47
CA ARG A 345 -5.19 10.41 0.44
C ARG A 345 -4.02 9.67 -0.18
N ILE A 346 -2.83 10.25 -0.09
CA ILE A 346 -1.59 9.70 -0.63
C ILE A 346 -0.61 9.48 0.51
N MET A 347 -0.10 8.27 0.63
CA MET A 347 1.03 7.99 1.50
C MET A 347 2.31 8.34 0.76
N TRP A 348 3.24 9.01 1.45
CA TRP A 348 4.61 9.16 1.00
C TRP A 348 5.60 8.73 2.06
N GLN A 349 6.78 8.36 1.60
CA GLN A 349 7.85 7.84 2.42
C GLN A 349 9.20 8.37 1.94
N LEU A 350 9.83 9.25 2.71
CA LEU A 350 11.22 9.65 2.52
C LEU A 350 12.12 8.66 3.27
N SER A 351 13.15 8.12 2.62
CA SER A 351 14.16 7.30 3.28
C SER A 351 15.56 7.66 2.83
N PHE A 352 16.51 7.58 3.77
CA PHE A 352 17.88 8.03 3.59
C PHE A 352 18.84 7.25 4.51
N ALA A 353 20.10 7.15 4.11
CA ALA A 353 21.14 6.58 4.96
C ALA A 353 21.39 7.48 6.18
N THR A 354 21.47 6.85 7.36
CA THR A 354 21.99 7.47 8.58
C THR A 354 23.43 7.02 8.69
N THR A 355 24.40 7.87 8.36
CA THR A 355 25.81 7.51 8.45
C THR A 355 26.14 6.99 9.85
N ILE A 356 26.72 5.79 9.92
CA ILE A 356 27.69 5.45 10.97
C ILE A 356 29.02 5.62 10.24
N ASP A 357 29.59 6.82 10.27
CA ASP A 357 30.94 6.99 9.75
C ASP A 357 31.86 6.09 10.59
N LYS A 358 32.57 5.21 9.89
CA LYS A 358 33.50 4.25 10.50
C LYS A 358 34.78 4.92 11.04
N ASP A 359 34.94 6.20 10.73
CA ASP A 359 36.03 7.05 11.19
C ASP A 359 35.39 8.10 12.10
N GLY A 360 35.44 7.85 13.41
CA GLY A 360 34.68 8.59 14.43
C GLY A 360 35.13 10.04 14.64
N GLU A 361 35.00 10.90 13.63
CA GLU A 361 35.36 12.32 13.72
C GLU A 361 34.24 13.32 13.38
N ASP A 362 33.02 12.88 13.06
CA ASP A 362 31.84 13.77 13.09
C ASP A 362 30.76 13.23 14.05
N GLU A 363 30.94 13.57 15.33
CA GLU A 363 29.98 13.42 16.43
C GLU A 363 28.75 14.36 16.29
N GLN A 364 28.37 14.75 15.07
CA GLN A 364 27.24 15.65 14.82
C GLN A 364 26.19 15.01 13.91
N GLN A 365 25.47 14.03 14.44
CA GLN A 365 24.03 14.12 14.29
C GLN A 365 23.43 14.27 15.68
N PRO A 366 22.78 15.40 16.02
CA PRO A 366 21.74 15.31 17.03
C PRO A 366 20.81 14.20 16.52
N SER A 367 20.54 13.20 17.35
CA SER A 367 19.47 12.25 17.13
C SER A 367 18.21 13.08 16.91
N GLN A 368 17.92 13.46 15.66
CA GLN A 368 16.82 14.38 15.39
C GLN A 368 15.60 13.74 16.04
N PRO A 369 14.94 14.45 16.96
CA PRO A 369 13.87 13.83 17.71
C PRO A 369 12.83 13.33 16.70
N LEU A 370 12.36 12.10 16.92
CA LEU A 370 11.40 11.43 16.03
C LEU A 370 9.98 12.02 16.20
N ASP A 371 9.89 13.26 16.70
CA ASP A 371 8.64 13.98 16.84
C ASP A 371 8.20 14.53 15.47
N PRO A 372 6.88 14.66 15.24
CA PRO A 372 6.38 15.06 13.92
C PRO A 372 6.88 16.42 13.42
N GLU A 373 7.17 17.39 14.30
CA GLU A 373 7.58 18.74 13.90
C GLU A 373 8.99 18.72 13.33
N SER A 374 9.94 18.14 14.08
CA SER A 374 11.32 17.96 13.64
C SER A 374 11.41 17.18 12.34
N LEU A 375 10.61 16.11 12.21
CA LEU A 375 10.55 15.30 11.00
C LEU A 375 9.98 16.10 9.81
N LYS A 376 8.90 16.87 10.01
CA LYS A 376 8.33 17.71 8.93
C LYS A 376 9.31 18.78 8.48
N MET A 377 10.04 19.39 9.42
CA MET A 377 11.09 20.36 9.11
C MET A 377 12.19 19.75 8.25
N TYR A 378 12.72 18.60 8.67
CA TYR A 378 13.77 17.89 7.92
C TYR A 378 13.32 17.54 6.49
N VAL A 379 12.11 16.99 6.35
CA VAL A 379 11.57 16.62 5.02
C VAL A 379 11.39 17.85 4.15
N THR A 380 10.90 18.95 4.71
CA THR A 380 10.71 20.22 3.99
C THR A 380 12.03 20.81 3.51
N GLU A 381 13.04 20.88 4.39
CA GLU A 381 14.38 21.37 4.03
C GLU A 381 15.06 20.49 2.99
N THR A 382 14.93 19.17 3.14
CA THR A 382 15.52 18.19 2.20
C THR A 382 14.89 18.29 0.81
N CYS A 383 13.57 18.45 0.74
CA CYS A 383 12.81 18.38 -0.51
C CYS A 383 12.55 19.74 -1.16
N GLN A 384 12.98 20.86 -0.57
CA GLN A 384 12.67 22.21 -1.05
C GLN A 384 13.10 22.47 -2.50
N SER A 385 14.17 21.81 -2.95
CA SER A 385 14.73 21.93 -4.31
C SER A 385 14.28 20.80 -5.25
N TRP A 386 13.41 19.91 -4.77
CA TRP A 386 12.89 18.81 -5.56
C TRP A 386 11.73 19.28 -6.42
N HIS A 387 11.40 18.50 -7.46
CA HIS A 387 10.31 18.81 -8.37
C HIS A 387 8.98 19.05 -7.64
N GLU A 388 8.20 20.00 -8.17
CA GLU A 388 7.05 20.65 -7.53
C GLU A 388 6.04 19.69 -6.86
N PRO A 389 5.60 18.57 -7.49
CA PRO A 389 4.66 17.63 -6.87
C PRO A 389 5.08 17.11 -5.49
N VAL A 390 6.39 17.05 -5.19
CA VAL A 390 6.90 16.57 -3.90
C VAL A 390 6.58 17.58 -2.79
N MET A 391 6.85 18.86 -3.02
CA MET A 391 6.63 19.89 -1.99
C MET A 391 5.15 20.12 -1.73
N ASP A 392 4.31 20.09 -2.76
CA ASP A 392 2.86 20.19 -2.56
C ASP A 392 2.31 19.04 -1.73
N LEU A 393 2.86 17.83 -1.91
CA LEU A 393 2.50 16.65 -1.12
C LEU A 393 2.88 16.83 0.36
N ILE A 394 4.09 17.29 0.64
CA ILE A 394 4.58 17.56 2.00
C ILE A 394 3.73 18.66 2.67
N ASN A 395 3.39 19.72 1.94
CA ASN A 395 2.55 20.81 2.42
C ASN A 395 1.13 20.36 2.75
N ALA A 396 0.55 19.48 1.93
CA ALA A 396 -0.77 18.88 2.15
C ALA A 396 -0.80 17.79 3.24
N THR A 397 0.31 17.53 3.93
CA THR A 397 0.41 16.48 4.94
C THR A 397 0.15 17.05 6.35
N PRO A 398 -0.93 16.61 7.04
CA PRO A 398 -1.18 16.97 8.43
C PRO A 398 -0.06 16.48 9.34
N LEU A 399 0.30 17.28 10.33
CA LEU A 399 1.43 17.01 11.22
C LEU A 399 1.25 15.69 11.99
N GLU A 400 0.04 15.40 12.44
CA GLU A 400 -0.33 14.19 13.17
C GLU A 400 -0.19 12.89 12.36
N SER A 401 -0.11 13.00 11.03
CA SER A 401 0.11 11.87 10.13
C SER A 401 1.60 11.58 9.86
N ILE A 402 2.50 12.47 10.30
CA ILE A 402 3.94 12.34 10.11
C ILE A 402 4.55 11.55 11.26
N TRP A 403 5.36 10.56 10.91
CA TRP A 403 6.16 9.82 11.88
C TRP A 403 7.42 9.26 11.21
N GLY A 404 8.40 8.86 12.02
CA GLY A 404 9.66 8.34 11.53
C GLY A 404 10.23 7.23 12.40
N THR A 405 11.11 6.43 11.82
CA THR A 405 11.79 5.34 12.53
C THR A 405 13.09 4.95 11.85
N ASP A 406 14.02 4.43 12.64
CA ASP A 406 15.21 3.76 12.13
C ASP A 406 14.87 2.32 11.75
N LEU A 407 15.28 1.93 10.55
CA LEU A 407 14.98 0.60 10.04
C LEU A 407 15.91 -0.42 10.67
N MET A 408 15.29 -1.50 11.11
CA MET A 408 15.95 -2.64 11.73
C MET A 408 15.40 -3.92 11.12
N ASP A 409 16.23 -4.96 11.09
CA ASP A 409 15.78 -6.30 10.74
C ASP A 409 16.16 -7.33 11.81
N ARG A 410 15.71 -8.57 11.61
CA ARG A 410 15.95 -9.66 12.54
C ARG A 410 16.47 -10.89 11.81
N ASP A 411 17.50 -11.52 12.35
CA ASP A 411 17.96 -12.81 11.84
C ASP A 411 17.08 -13.95 12.39
N SER A 412 16.15 -14.43 11.56
CA SER A 412 15.26 -15.52 11.95
C SER A 412 15.99 -16.84 12.22
N ARG A 413 17.17 -17.09 11.62
CA ARG A 413 17.96 -18.29 11.93
C ARG A 413 18.51 -18.19 13.34
N ARG A 414 19.03 -17.03 13.73
CA ARG A 414 19.51 -16.78 15.09
C ARG A 414 18.41 -16.97 16.12
N VAL A 415 17.21 -16.46 15.85
CA VAL A 415 16.04 -16.71 16.73
C VAL A 415 15.80 -18.22 16.87
N TYR A 416 15.74 -18.97 15.76
CA TYR A 416 15.59 -20.42 15.83
C TYR A 416 16.74 -21.11 16.58
N GLU A 417 17.98 -20.70 16.36
CA GLU A 417 19.14 -21.27 17.04
C GLU A 417 19.09 -21.04 18.54
N GLU A 418 18.77 -19.82 18.97
CA GLU A 418 18.62 -19.47 20.38
C GLU A 418 17.44 -20.22 21.02
N LEU A 419 16.29 -20.30 20.34
CA LEU A 419 15.08 -20.96 20.85
C LEU A 419 15.14 -22.50 20.83
N VAL A 420 15.82 -23.08 19.83
CA VAL A 420 15.73 -24.51 19.51
C VAL A 420 17.09 -25.22 19.61
N CYS A 421 18.17 -24.60 19.13
CA CYS A 421 19.49 -25.24 19.04
C CYS A 421 20.34 -25.09 20.31
N VAL A 422 20.41 -23.91 20.93
CA VAL A 422 21.13 -23.67 22.20
C VAL A 422 20.57 -24.58 23.29
N TYR A 423 19.24 -24.69 23.36
CA TYR A 423 18.55 -25.62 24.27
C TYR A 423 18.74 -27.11 23.92
N SER A 424 19.22 -27.44 22.71
CA SER A 424 19.56 -28.82 22.33
C SER A 424 20.98 -29.23 22.77
N LYS A 425 21.89 -28.26 22.92
CA LYS A 425 23.29 -28.48 23.35
C LYS A 425 23.45 -28.41 24.88
N GLN A 426 22.64 -27.63 25.59
CA GLN A 426 22.60 -27.60 27.06
C GLN A 426 21.83 -28.79 27.64
N LYS A 427 22.33 -30.00 27.40
CA LYS A 427 21.85 -31.23 28.04
C LYS A 427 22.33 -31.30 29.51
N GLN A 428 22.29 -30.20 30.25
CA GLN A 428 22.40 -30.22 31.70
C GLN A 428 21.04 -30.67 32.27
N GLN A 429 21.07 -31.60 33.23
CA GLN A 429 19.87 -32.17 33.82
C GLN A 429 19.02 -31.06 34.46
N GLY A 430 17.80 -30.84 33.95
CA GLY A 430 16.78 -30.03 34.62
C GLY A 430 16.31 -28.77 33.90
N GLN A 431 16.98 -28.29 32.85
CA GLN A 431 16.48 -27.11 32.14
C GLN A 431 15.30 -27.43 31.21
N PRO A 432 14.26 -26.58 31.16
CA PRO A 432 13.12 -26.81 30.30
C PRO A 432 13.53 -26.58 28.84
N ARG A 433 13.34 -27.63 28.03
CA ARG A 433 13.09 -27.43 26.60
C ARG A 433 11.89 -26.47 26.52
N TYR A 434 11.83 -25.60 25.52
CA TYR A 434 10.61 -24.85 25.18
C TYR A 434 9.84 -25.57 24.06
N PRO A 435 9.38 -26.84 24.24
CA PRO A 435 8.50 -27.44 23.27
C PRO A 435 7.21 -26.62 23.37
N ARG A 436 6.67 -26.15 22.24
CA ARG A 436 5.39 -25.42 22.19
C ARG A 436 5.46 -23.90 22.31
N LEU A 437 6.56 -23.30 21.87
CA LEU A 437 6.64 -21.89 21.48
C LEU A 437 6.82 -21.75 19.95
N VAL A 438 6.04 -20.87 19.34
CA VAL A 438 6.14 -20.45 17.94
C VAL A 438 6.23 -18.92 17.89
N VAL A 439 7.02 -18.36 16.98
CA VAL A 439 7.17 -16.91 16.81
C VAL A 439 6.76 -16.54 15.39
N VAL A 440 5.87 -15.57 15.21
CA VAL A 440 5.29 -15.22 13.90
C VAL A 440 5.38 -13.72 13.61
N GLY A 441 5.23 -13.34 12.35
CA GLY A 441 5.27 -11.95 11.91
C GLY A 441 6.61 -11.26 12.21
N ASP A 442 6.53 -9.95 12.44
CA ASP A 442 7.70 -9.12 12.72
C ASP A 442 8.48 -9.54 13.97
N ALA A 443 7.87 -10.29 14.90
CA ALA A 443 8.59 -10.86 16.03
C ALA A 443 9.66 -11.87 15.57
N LEU A 444 9.43 -12.62 14.48
CA LEU A 444 10.40 -13.57 13.93
C LEU A 444 11.23 -13.00 12.78
N HIS A 445 10.56 -12.33 11.83
CA HIS A 445 11.13 -11.99 10.54
C HIS A 445 10.93 -10.50 10.19
N SER A 446 11.10 -9.62 11.18
CA SER A 446 11.19 -8.17 10.92
C SER A 446 12.21 -7.88 9.82
N MET A 447 11.81 -7.04 8.86
CA MET A 447 12.58 -6.74 7.66
C MET A 447 12.31 -5.31 7.17
N SER A 448 13.19 -4.80 6.32
CA SER A 448 12.96 -3.50 5.66
C SER A 448 11.73 -3.55 4.72
N PRO A 449 11.03 -2.43 4.51
CA PRO A 449 9.83 -2.41 3.67
C PRO A 449 10.13 -2.45 2.16
N PHE A 450 11.41 -2.40 1.75
CA PHE A 450 11.80 -2.10 0.36
C PHE A 450 11.55 -3.22 -0.66
N LYS A 451 11.12 -4.40 -0.21
CA LYS A 451 10.62 -5.48 -1.07
C LYS A 451 9.11 -5.72 -0.94
N GLY A 452 8.42 -5.00 -0.04
CA GLY A 452 6.97 -5.12 0.16
C GLY A 452 6.51 -6.50 0.67
N GLN A 453 7.38 -7.24 1.39
CA GLN A 453 7.09 -8.64 1.74
C GLN A 453 6.61 -8.87 3.17
N GLY A 454 6.88 -7.98 4.14
CA GLY A 454 6.62 -8.23 5.57
C GLY A 454 5.19 -8.74 5.86
N ALA A 455 4.17 -7.99 5.43
CA ALA A 455 2.77 -8.39 5.62
C ALA A 455 2.41 -9.70 4.90
N ASN A 456 2.92 -9.93 3.69
CA ASN A 456 2.69 -11.17 2.95
C ASN A 456 3.28 -12.38 3.71
N GLN A 457 4.45 -12.22 4.33
CA GLN A 457 5.06 -13.27 5.16
C GLN A 457 4.28 -13.51 6.45
N ALA A 458 3.86 -12.45 7.15
CA ALA A 458 3.08 -12.52 8.38
C ALA A 458 1.73 -13.23 8.19
N LEU A 459 1.03 -12.92 7.08
CA LEU A 459 -0.27 -13.53 6.77
C LEU A 459 -0.15 -15.03 6.45
N ALA A 460 1.01 -15.51 6.01
CA ALA A 460 1.24 -16.91 5.68
C ALA A 460 1.59 -17.80 6.90
N ASP A 461 2.03 -17.21 8.00
CA ASP A 461 2.50 -17.95 9.19
C ASP A 461 1.38 -18.78 9.84
N GLY A 462 0.20 -18.18 9.99
CA GLY A 462 -0.98 -18.79 10.61
C GLY A 462 -1.51 -20.02 9.86
N PRO A 463 -1.89 -19.90 8.57
CA PRO A 463 -2.32 -21.02 7.75
C PRO A 463 -1.31 -22.17 7.73
N LEU A 464 -0.02 -21.88 7.68
CA LEU A 464 1.04 -22.88 7.71
C LEU A 464 1.09 -23.61 9.07
N LEU A 465 0.98 -22.87 10.18
CA LEU A 465 0.97 -23.45 11.53
C LEU A 465 -0.22 -24.39 11.73
N ALA A 466 -1.43 -23.93 11.38
CA ALA A 466 -2.64 -24.73 11.47
C ALA A 466 -2.53 -26.03 10.67
N GLN A 467 -1.99 -25.95 9.44
CA GLN A 467 -1.77 -27.12 8.60
C GLN A 467 -0.83 -28.16 9.25
N TRP A 468 0.24 -27.71 9.90
CA TRP A 468 1.17 -28.60 10.59
C TRP A 468 0.56 -29.24 11.84
N LEU A 469 -0.18 -28.46 12.64
CA LEU A 469 -0.84 -28.95 13.86
C LEU A 469 -1.91 -30.01 13.56
N GLN A 470 -2.65 -29.88 12.46
CA GLN A 470 -3.63 -30.90 12.04
C GLN A 470 -2.98 -32.21 11.60
N LYS A 471 -1.81 -32.13 10.95
CA LYS A 471 -1.16 -33.30 10.32
C LYS A 471 -0.33 -34.12 11.29
N SER A 472 0.24 -33.51 12.32
CA SER A 472 1.35 -34.10 13.10
C SER A 472 1.16 -33.96 14.61
N SER A 473 1.95 -34.71 15.39
CA SER A 473 2.07 -34.45 16.83
C SER A 473 2.62 -33.04 17.08
N VAL A 474 2.28 -32.41 18.20
CA VAL A 474 2.62 -31.00 18.46
C VAL A 474 4.11 -30.69 18.25
N ASN A 475 5.01 -31.58 18.70
CA ASN A 475 6.45 -31.39 18.55
C ASN A 475 6.91 -31.48 17.08
N ALA A 476 6.38 -32.47 16.35
CA ALA A 476 6.71 -32.66 14.93
C ALA A 476 6.12 -31.53 14.07
N ALA A 477 4.90 -31.09 14.40
CA ALA A 477 4.24 -29.94 13.78
C ALA A 477 5.09 -28.67 13.92
N ILE A 478 5.54 -28.35 15.14
CA ILE A 478 6.36 -27.17 15.40
C ILE A 478 7.71 -27.26 14.69
N THR A 479 8.36 -28.43 14.70
CA THR A 479 9.62 -28.63 13.97
C THR A 479 9.44 -28.46 12.46
N GLY A 480 8.37 -29.02 11.89
CA GLY A 480 8.03 -28.88 10.47
C GLY A 480 7.74 -27.42 10.10
N TRP A 481 6.96 -26.75 10.95
CA TRP A 481 6.63 -25.34 10.82
C TRP A 481 7.88 -24.45 10.83
N TRP A 482 8.77 -24.60 11.81
CA TRP A 482 10.02 -23.83 11.88
C TRP A 482 10.85 -24.00 10.62
N ARG A 483 11.04 -25.23 10.16
CA ARG A 483 11.81 -25.52 8.95
C ARG A 483 11.24 -24.81 7.72
N GLU A 484 9.93 -24.91 7.49
CA GLU A 484 9.30 -24.31 6.32
C GLU A 484 9.21 -22.79 6.41
N THR A 485 8.94 -22.25 7.60
CA THR A 485 8.95 -20.80 7.83
C THR A 485 10.34 -20.22 7.58
N LEU A 486 11.41 -20.81 8.14
CA LEU A 486 12.77 -20.31 7.93
C LEU A 486 13.22 -20.37 6.46
N ASN A 487 12.90 -21.47 5.76
CA ASN A 487 13.18 -21.60 4.34
C ASN A 487 12.49 -20.51 3.50
N ARG A 488 11.30 -20.07 3.92
CA ARG A 488 10.53 -19.03 3.26
C ARG A 488 10.98 -17.62 3.64
N THR A 489 11.18 -17.34 4.92
CA THR A 489 11.32 -15.96 5.42
C THR A 489 12.76 -15.48 5.40
N VAL A 490 13.75 -16.33 5.65
CA VAL A 490 15.15 -15.88 5.74
C VAL A 490 15.66 -15.27 4.44
N PRO A 491 15.49 -15.89 3.26
CA PRO A 491 15.92 -15.28 2.00
C PRO A 491 15.25 -13.93 1.73
N VAL A 492 14.00 -13.77 2.19
CA VAL A 492 13.22 -12.55 2.02
C VAL A 492 13.75 -11.43 2.91
N VAL A 493 14.05 -11.73 4.19
CA VAL A 493 14.68 -10.77 5.11
C VAL A 493 16.04 -10.32 4.56
N GLU A 494 16.88 -11.27 4.14
CA GLU A 494 18.21 -10.99 3.57
C GLU A 494 18.13 -10.15 2.29
N ALA A 495 17.21 -10.48 1.38
CA ALA A 495 16.98 -9.70 0.16
C ALA A 495 16.46 -8.29 0.46
N SER A 496 15.65 -8.13 1.51
CA SER A 496 15.11 -6.83 1.93
C SER A 496 16.20 -5.97 2.58
N ARG A 497 17.11 -6.58 3.36
CA ARG A 497 18.32 -5.92 3.88
C ARG A 497 19.22 -5.43 2.75
N LYS A 498 19.53 -6.30 1.79
CA LYS A 498 20.35 -5.95 0.63
C LYS A 498 19.74 -4.78 -0.15
N ALA A 499 18.43 -4.80 -0.37
CA ALA A 499 17.72 -3.70 -1.01
C ALA A 499 17.77 -2.38 -0.20
N ALA A 500 17.75 -2.46 1.14
CA ALA A 500 17.94 -1.28 1.98
C ALA A 500 19.32 -0.66 1.77
N GLN A 501 20.37 -1.46 1.66
CA GLN A 501 21.73 -0.99 1.44
C GLN A 501 21.91 -0.42 0.03
N GLU A 502 21.43 -1.14 -0.99
CA GLU A 502 21.54 -0.72 -2.39
C GLU A 502 20.80 0.61 -2.65
N LEU A 503 19.54 0.73 -2.23
CA LEU A 503 18.71 1.90 -2.53
C LEU A 503 19.13 3.19 -1.80
N HIS A 504 20.05 3.10 -0.83
CA HIS A 504 20.59 4.25 -0.10
C HIS A 504 22.11 4.36 -0.24
N SER A 505 22.73 3.62 -1.17
CA SER A 505 24.12 3.81 -1.54
C SER A 505 24.27 4.99 -2.49
N THR A 506 25.29 5.83 -2.26
CA THR A 506 25.69 6.90 -3.19
C THR A 506 26.27 6.33 -4.49
N SER A 507 26.86 5.13 -4.43
CA SER A 507 27.43 4.43 -5.59
C SER A 507 26.40 4.06 -6.65
N LEU A 508 25.10 4.07 -6.31
CA LEU A 508 24.05 3.76 -7.25
C LEU A 508 23.97 4.81 -8.38
N PHE A 509 24.55 6.00 -8.21
CA PHE A 509 24.49 7.11 -9.17
C PHE A 509 25.86 7.52 -9.72
N VAL A 510 26.93 6.75 -9.44
CA VAL A 510 28.27 7.00 -9.97
C VAL A 510 28.36 6.44 -11.38
N VAL A 511 28.73 7.29 -12.33
CA VAL A 511 29.13 6.91 -13.69
C VAL A 511 30.63 6.66 -13.67
N ASP A 512 31.11 5.55 -14.23
CA ASP A 512 32.52 5.40 -14.54
C ASP A 512 32.87 6.41 -15.65
N GLU A 513 33.72 7.40 -15.35
CA GLU A 513 34.17 8.44 -16.29
C GLU A 513 35.17 7.93 -17.35
N GLU A 514 35.39 6.62 -17.48
CA GLU A 514 36.51 6.05 -18.26
C GLU A 514 36.10 5.06 -19.39
N GLU A 515 34.99 5.25 -20.10
CA GLU A 515 34.80 4.58 -21.41
C GLU A 515 34.15 5.51 -22.46
N ASP A 516 34.98 5.94 -23.41
CA ASP A 516 34.72 6.55 -24.74
C ASP A 516 33.89 7.85 -24.87
N ASP A 517 34.54 8.85 -25.49
CA ASP A 517 34.12 10.26 -25.78
C ASP A 517 32.81 10.46 -26.58
N ASP A 518 31.99 9.43 -26.79
CA ASP A 518 30.65 9.53 -27.41
C ASP A 518 29.49 9.21 -26.42
N ASP A 519 29.79 8.81 -25.18
CA ASP A 519 28.77 8.56 -24.15
C ASP A 519 28.92 9.55 -22.98
N VAL A 520 28.20 10.68 -23.10
CA VAL A 520 28.02 11.60 -21.97
C VAL A 520 27.24 10.85 -20.89
N GLY A 521 27.97 10.38 -19.88
CA GLY A 521 27.46 9.75 -18.67
C GLY A 521 26.22 10.43 -18.13
N ASP A 522 25.08 9.78 -18.29
CA ASP A 522 23.75 10.32 -18.05
C ASP A 522 23.30 10.19 -16.57
N GLY A 523 24.25 9.91 -15.66
CA GLY A 523 24.02 9.86 -14.21
C GLY A 523 22.92 8.87 -13.81
N LEU A 524 22.68 7.87 -14.67
CA LEU A 524 21.55 6.97 -14.57
C LEU A 524 21.93 5.76 -13.73
N PRO A 525 21.16 5.45 -12.66
CA PRO A 525 21.49 4.35 -11.78
C PRO A 525 21.53 3.01 -12.51
N SER A 526 22.70 2.37 -12.51
CA SER A 526 22.94 1.06 -13.11
C SER A 526 22.07 0.00 -12.42
N GLY A 527 20.94 -0.32 -13.05
CA GLY A 527 19.95 -1.29 -12.55
C GLY A 527 18.56 -0.73 -12.22
N ILE A 528 18.33 0.58 -12.34
CA ILE A 528 17.03 1.22 -12.09
C ILE A 528 16.35 1.72 -13.39
N SER A 529 17.10 1.86 -14.48
CA SER A 529 16.64 2.35 -15.78
C SER A 529 15.86 1.28 -16.56
N GLY A 530 14.59 1.11 -16.22
CA GLY A 530 13.65 0.30 -17.00
C GLY A 530 12.43 1.12 -17.40
N PHE A 531 12.09 1.14 -18.69
CA PHE A 531 10.79 1.62 -19.16
C PHE A 531 9.95 0.44 -19.66
N ALA A 532 8.96 0.03 -18.87
CA ALA A 532 8.09 -1.08 -19.22
C ALA A 532 7.34 -0.80 -20.54
N GLY A 533 7.52 -1.69 -21.53
CA GLY A 533 6.89 -1.59 -22.86
C GLY A 533 7.76 -0.92 -23.92
N ILE A 534 8.98 -0.52 -23.57
CA ILE A 534 9.96 0.13 -24.45
C ILE A 534 11.15 -0.81 -24.65
N GLN A 535 11.78 -0.77 -25.82
CA GLN A 535 12.96 -1.59 -26.11
C GLN A 535 14.13 -1.20 -25.18
N PRO A 536 14.84 -2.15 -24.54
CA PRO A 536 15.90 -1.82 -23.59
C PRO A 536 17.05 -0.98 -24.17
N ASP A 537 17.41 -1.22 -25.43
CA ASP A 537 18.53 -0.57 -26.16
C ASP A 537 18.27 0.90 -26.49
N VAL A 538 17.02 1.35 -26.49
CA VAL A 538 16.65 2.74 -26.79
C VAL A 538 16.33 3.56 -25.54
N ILE A 539 16.39 2.98 -24.33
CA ILE A 539 16.05 3.67 -23.08
C ILE A 539 16.93 4.90 -22.86
N GLY A 540 18.26 4.79 -23.06
CA GLY A 540 19.16 5.95 -22.92
C GLY A 540 18.83 7.06 -23.91
N LYS A 541 18.50 6.72 -25.17
CA LYS A 541 18.04 7.69 -26.18
C LYS A 541 16.74 8.35 -25.76
N LEU A 542 15.77 7.58 -25.27
CA LEU A 542 14.51 8.11 -24.77
C LEU A 542 14.74 9.12 -23.66
N ILE A 543 15.53 8.79 -22.63
CA ILE A 543 15.75 9.70 -21.50
C ILE A 543 16.42 11.00 -21.97
N ARG A 544 17.41 10.90 -22.87
CA ARG A 544 18.04 12.09 -23.49
C ARG A 544 17.02 12.95 -24.25
N THR A 545 16.11 12.34 -25.03
CA THR A 545 15.03 13.07 -25.72
C THR A 545 14.06 13.71 -24.75
N LEU A 546 13.61 12.98 -23.71
CA LEU A 546 12.74 13.55 -22.67
C LEU A 546 13.39 14.74 -21.97
N GLN A 547 14.71 14.69 -21.74
CA GLN A 547 15.45 15.80 -21.17
C GLN A 547 15.52 17.00 -22.10
N GLN A 548 15.82 16.79 -23.39
CA GLN A 548 15.87 17.83 -24.42
C GLN A 548 14.51 18.53 -24.59
N ASP A 549 13.44 17.74 -24.64
CA ASP A 549 12.06 18.21 -24.81
C ASP A 549 11.45 18.74 -23.51
N LYS A 550 12.19 18.69 -22.40
CA LYS A 550 11.74 19.07 -21.06
C LYS A 550 10.44 18.38 -20.69
N ILE A 551 10.35 17.07 -20.90
CA ILE A 551 9.21 16.23 -20.52
C ILE A 551 9.49 15.64 -19.13
N GLY A 552 8.63 15.92 -18.16
CA GLY A 552 8.84 15.43 -16.78
C GLY A 552 7.63 15.59 -15.86
N ALA A 553 7.86 15.42 -14.56
CA ALA A 553 6.83 15.35 -13.52
C ALA A 553 5.85 16.54 -13.52
N HIS A 554 6.30 17.73 -13.94
CA HIS A 554 5.47 18.94 -14.07
C HIS A 554 4.28 18.78 -15.03
N LEU A 555 4.30 17.82 -15.96
CA LEU A 555 3.18 17.58 -16.88
C LEU A 555 1.97 16.87 -16.23
N GLY A 556 2.09 16.39 -14.99
CA GLY A 556 0.99 15.78 -14.26
C GLY A 556 0.31 14.64 -15.02
N ARG A 557 -1.00 14.76 -15.24
CA ARG A 557 -1.81 13.78 -16.00
C ARG A 557 -1.33 13.60 -17.44
N SER A 558 -0.77 14.64 -18.06
CA SER A 558 -0.35 14.65 -19.47
C SER A 558 0.98 13.94 -19.72
N LEU A 559 1.71 13.56 -18.66
CA LEU A 559 3.03 12.93 -18.78
C LEU A 559 3.02 11.66 -19.64
N ASP A 560 2.09 10.74 -19.40
CA ASP A 560 1.98 9.49 -20.16
C ASP A 560 1.84 9.77 -21.67
N ARG A 561 1.01 10.76 -22.02
CA ARG A 561 0.75 11.14 -23.42
C ARG A 561 1.99 11.76 -24.07
N ALA A 562 2.73 12.59 -23.33
CA ALA A 562 3.95 13.21 -23.83
C ALA A 562 5.05 12.17 -24.09
N ILE A 563 5.32 11.28 -23.13
CA ILE A 563 6.28 10.18 -23.28
C ILE A 563 5.85 9.27 -24.43
N TYR A 564 4.56 8.93 -24.50
CA TYR A 564 4.02 8.12 -25.58
C TYR A 564 4.30 8.73 -26.96
N HIS A 565 4.05 10.03 -27.13
CA HIS A 565 4.27 10.71 -28.41
C HIS A 565 5.75 10.64 -28.87
N VAL A 566 6.69 10.76 -27.93
CA VAL A 566 8.12 10.58 -28.21
C VAL A 566 8.42 9.15 -28.66
N VAL A 567 7.91 8.15 -27.93
CA VAL A 567 8.12 6.73 -28.24
C VAL A 567 7.50 6.36 -29.59
N GLU A 568 6.32 6.91 -29.91
CA GLU A 568 5.60 6.68 -31.16
C GLU A 568 6.33 7.29 -32.35
N THR A 569 6.72 8.56 -32.25
CA THR A 569 7.41 9.29 -33.33
C THR A 569 8.73 8.60 -33.71
N ASN A 570 9.39 7.98 -32.74
CA ASN A 570 10.66 7.29 -32.95
C ASN A 570 10.54 5.76 -33.13
N GLY A 571 9.33 5.19 -33.01
CA GLY A 571 9.09 3.75 -33.18
C GLY A 571 9.75 2.86 -32.12
N TRP A 572 9.88 3.33 -30.88
CA TRP A 572 10.65 2.69 -29.80
C TRP A 572 9.88 1.63 -28.97
N PHE A 573 8.70 1.22 -29.43
CA PHE A 573 7.91 0.19 -28.74
C PHE A 573 8.58 -1.18 -28.79
N GLN A 574 8.39 -1.97 -27.72
CA GLN A 574 8.97 -3.30 -27.60
C GLN A 574 8.44 -4.31 -28.66
N THR A 575 7.22 -4.14 -29.19
CA THR A 575 6.64 -5.04 -30.19
C THR A 575 5.89 -4.31 -31.32
N ASN A 576 5.93 -4.87 -32.54
CA ASN A 576 5.23 -4.31 -33.71
C ASN A 576 3.69 -4.35 -33.58
N GLU A 577 3.14 -5.32 -32.84
CA GLU A 577 1.69 -5.37 -32.55
C GLU A 577 1.21 -4.21 -31.68
N GLN A 578 2.04 -3.71 -30.74
CA GLN A 578 1.74 -2.52 -29.94
C GLN A 578 1.63 -1.26 -30.82
N ARG A 579 2.48 -1.18 -31.86
CA ARG A 579 2.50 -0.09 -32.84
C ARG A 579 1.27 -0.11 -33.76
N GLU A 580 0.90 -1.27 -34.31
CA GLU A 580 -0.20 -1.40 -35.28
C GLU A 580 -1.61 -1.31 -34.68
N ARG A 581 -1.82 -1.80 -33.45
CA ARG A 581 -3.15 -1.77 -32.81
C ARG A 581 -3.51 -0.40 -32.24
N HIS A 582 -2.54 0.44 -31.88
CA HIS A 582 -2.83 1.80 -31.45
C HIS A 582 -3.13 2.74 -32.62
N LEU A 583 -2.54 2.50 -33.80
CA LEU A 583 -2.98 3.10 -35.06
C LEU A 583 -4.47 2.83 -35.36
N LYS A 584 -5.11 1.81 -34.75
CA LYS A 584 -6.57 1.61 -34.81
C LYS A 584 -7.36 2.41 -33.77
N ASN A 585 -6.84 2.64 -32.58
CA ASN A 585 -7.51 3.45 -31.54
C ASN A 585 -7.31 4.97 -31.73
N GLY A 586 -6.15 5.40 -32.24
CA GLY A 586 -5.90 6.78 -32.69
C GLY A 586 -6.78 7.18 -33.89
N ARG A 587 -7.23 6.22 -34.70
CA ARG A 587 -8.26 6.47 -35.72
C ARG A 587 -9.58 6.93 -35.12
N CYS A 588 -9.92 6.59 -33.87
CA CYS A 588 -11.18 7.02 -33.27
C CYS A 588 -11.16 8.52 -32.89
N SER A 589 -10.03 9.06 -32.42
CA SER A 589 -9.88 10.50 -32.20
C SER A 589 -9.68 11.29 -33.50
N GLU A 590 -8.97 10.73 -34.49
CA GLU A 590 -8.91 11.33 -35.83
C GLU A 590 -10.27 11.32 -36.53
N GLN A 591 -11.08 10.26 -36.35
CA GLN A 591 -12.41 10.16 -36.90
C GLN A 591 -13.33 11.22 -36.31
N ARG A 592 -13.33 11.37 -34.98
CA ARG A 592 -14.08 12.44 -34.29
C ARG A 592 -13.62 13.82 -34.71
N HIS A 593 -12.32 14.05 -34.82
CA HIS A 593 -11.78 15.32 -35.29
C HIS A 593 -12.18 15.61 -36.75
N ARG A 594 -12.19 14.58 -37.62
CA ARG A 594 -12.72 14.69 -38.99
C ARG A 594 -14.20 15.01 -39.02
N TRP A 595 -15.01 14.41 -38.14
CA TRP A 595 -16.43 14.72 -38.02
C TRP A 595 -16.70 16.11 -37.47
N GLU A 596 -15.89 16.60 -36.52
CA GLU A 596 -15.99 17.98 -36.01
C GLU A 596 -15.64 19.01 -37.10
N ILE A 597 -14.55 18.77 -37.85
CA ILE A 597 -14.18 19.61 -39.00
C ILE A 597 -15.28 19.57 -40.07
N GLN A 598 -15.82 18.38 -40.36
CA GLN A 598 -16.89 18.20 -41.33
C GLN A 598 -18.18 18.90 -40.88
N ALA A 599 -18.58 18.76 -39.61
CA ALA A 599 -19.76 19.40 -39.06
C ALA A 599 -19.68 20.93 -39.15
N LEU A 600 -18.54 21.52 -38.77
CA LEU A 600 -18.31 22.97 -38.89
C LEU A 600 -18.36 23.43 -40.35
N ARG A 601 -17.76 22.67 -41.28
CA ARG A 601 -17.79 23.00 -42.71
C ARG A 601 -19.20 22.93 -43.29
N VAL A 602 -19.91 21.83 -43.04
CA VAL A 602 -21.28 21.61 -43.53
C VAL A 602 -22.24 22.67 -42.96
N ALA A 603 -22.09 23.03 -41.68
CA ALA A 603 -22.85 24.12 -41.08
C ALA A 603 -22.52 25.49 -41.67
N SER A 604 -21.23 25.75 -41.96
CA SER A 604 -20.77 26.96 -42.65
C SER A 604 -21.27 27.04 -44.09
N ASP A 605 -21.43 25.91 -44.78
CA ASP A 605 -21.93 25.82 -46.16
C ASP A 605 -23.48 25.83 -46.23
N GLY A 606 -24.17 25.68 -45.09
CA GLY A 606 -25.63 25.68 -44.99
C GLY A 606 -26.32 24.39 -45.41
N ASP A 607 -25.58 23.28 -45.57
CA ASP A 607 -26.12 21.98 -46.01
C ASP A 607 -26.86 21.28 -44.86
N THR A 608 -28.17 21.54 -44.80
CA THR A 608 -29.05 21.07 -43.73
C THR A 608 -29.30 19.56 -43.80
N GLU A 609 -29.26 18.98 -45.00
CA GLU A 609 -29.53 17.54 -45.19
C GLU A 609 -28.37 16.70 -44.69
N THR A 610 -27.13 17.13 -44.97
CA THR A 610 -25.95 16.45 -44.44
C THR A 610 -25.86 16.57 -42.92
N LEU A 611 -26.22 17.71 -42.32
CA LEU A 611 -26.31 17.84 -40.85
C LEU A 611 -27.33 16.88 -40.23
N ARG A 612 -28.50 16.73 -40.88
CA ARG A 612 -29.53 15.78 -40.45
C ARG A 612 -29.02 14.34 -40.51
N LEU A 613 -28.39 13.95 -41.62
CA LEU A 613 -27.81 12.62 -41.78
C LEU A 613 -26.72 12.34 -40.73
N MET A 614 -25.84 13.31 -40.47
CA MET A 614 -24.81 13.21 -39.43
C MET A 614 -25.43 13.05 -38.04
N SER A 615 -26.59 13.67 -37.76
CA SER A 615 -27.24 13.57 -36.44
C SER A 615 -27.91 12.22 -36.14
N LEU A 616 -28.09 11.36 -37.15
CA LEU A 616 -28.64 10.01 -36.97
C LEU A 616 -27.66 9.07 -36.25
N ASP A 617 -26.36 9.38 -36.34
CA ASP A 617 -25.29 8.68 -35.65
C ASP A 617 -24.93 9.40 -34.35
N GLN A 618 -24.88 8.67 -33.23
CA GLN A 618 -24.75 9.26 -31.90
C GLN A 618 -23.43 10.02 -31.70
N ASP A 619 -22.35 9.54 -32.30
CA ASP A 619 -21.02 10.15 -32.18
C ASP A 619 -20.86 11.37 -33.09
N GLN A 620 -21.38 11.32 -34.31
CA GLN A 620 -21.42 12.47 -35.21
C GLN A 620 -22.37 13.56 -34.71
N CYS A 621 -23.48 13.20 -34.08
CA CYS A 621 -24.40 14.13 -33.43
C CYS A 621 -23.70 14.88 -32.27
N ALA A 622 -22.94 14.16 -31.44
CA ALA A 622 -22.13 14.78 -30.40
C ALA A 622 -21.09 15.76 -30.99
N SER A 623 -20.45 15.42 -32.11
CA SER A 623 -19.54 16.32 -32.82
C SER A 623 -20.23 17.60 -33.32
N ILE A 624 -21.48 17.54 -33.81
CA ILE A 624 -22.23 18.75 -34.21
C ILE A 624 -22.42 19.72 -33.02
N LEU A 625 -22.69 19.18 -31.83
CA LEU A 625 -22.94 19.96 -30.61
C LEU A 625 -21.66 20.55 -30.01
N THR A 626 -20.57 19.77 -30.00
CA THR A 626 -19.33 20.15 -29.30
C THR A 626 -18.30 20.82 -30.19
N ALA A 627 -18.41 20.75 -31.51
CA ALA A 627 -17.39 21.30 -32.41
C ALA A 627 -17.24 22.83 -32.25
N ARG A 628 -15.99 23.28 -32.33
CA ARG A 628 -15.58 24.68 -32.24
C ARG A 628 -14.50 24.95 -33.29
N ASP A 629 -14.61 26.05 -34.01
CA ASP A 629 -13.55 26.49 -34.92
C ASP A 629 -12.42 27.23 -34.17
N LYS A 630 -11.45 27.79 -34.91
CA LYS A 630 -10.31 28.52 -34.33
C LYS A 630 -10.71 29.78 -33.56
N GLU A 631 -11.89 30.33 -33.83
CA GLU A 631 -12.46 31.50 -33.15
C GLU A 631 -13.45 31.09 -32.05
N GLN A 632 -13.48 29.81 -31.65
CA GLN A 632 -14.44 29.24 -30.70
C GLN A 632 -15.91 29.29 -31.17
N ARG A 633 -16.16 29.46 -32.48
CA ARG A 633 -17.51 29.47 -33.04
C ARG A 633 -18.05 28.06 -33.19
N THR A 634 -19.31 27.86 -32.81
CA THR A 634 -20.04 26.59 -32.95
C THR A 634 -20.65 26.42 -34.35
N CYS A 635 -21.17 25.24 -34.67
CA CYS A 635 -21.96 25.03 -35.89
C CYS A 635 -23.13 26.03 -36.02
N LEU A 636 -23.77 26.38 -34.90
CA LEU A 636 -24.86 27.36 -34.89
C LEU A 636 -24.35 28.79 -35.19
N HIS A 637 -23.17 29.18 -34.67
CA HIS A 637 -22.55 30.46 -35.02
C HIS A 637 -22.30 30.57 -36.52
N LEU A 638 -21.71 29.54 -37.14
CA LEU A 638 -21.36 29.55 -38.56
C LEU A 638 -22.60 29.61 -39.45
N ALA A 639 -23.65 28.84 -39.14
CA ALA A 639 -24.89 28.86 -39.88
C ALA A 639 -25.61 30.23 -39.81
N VAL A 640 -25.57 30.90 -38.65
CA VAL A 640 -26.18 32.22 -38.47
C VAL A 640 -25.34 33.32 -39.14
N LEU A 641 -24.02 33.30 -38.93
CA LEU A 641 -23.07 34.25 -39.52
C LEU A 641 -23.16 34.29 -41.05
N ASN A 642 -23.30 33.12 -41.68
CA ASN A 642 -23.43 33.00 -43.14
C ASN A 642 -24.88 33.11 -43.65
N ASN A 643 -25.84 33.47 -42.77
CA ASN A 643 -27.25 33.67 -43.10
C ASN A 643 -27.95 32.43 -43.69
N HIS A 644 -27.57 31.22 -43.25
CA HIS A 644 -28.18 29.96 -43.66
C HIS A 644 -29.41 29.63 -42.81
N PHE A 645 -30.56 30.22 -43.17
CA PHE A 645 -31.79 30.12 -42.39
C PHE A 645 -32.25 28.68 -42.09
N ALA A 646 -32.20 27.77 -43.06
CA ALA A 646 -32.65 26.39 -42.87
C ALA A 646 -31.78 25.61 -41.88
N ALA A 647 -30.44 25.72 -42.00
CA ALA A 647 -29.49 25.05 -41.12
C ALA A 647 -29.53 25.63 -39.70
N ALA A 648 -29.58 26.96 -39.58
CA ALA A 648 -29.69 27.64 -38.29
C ALA A 648 -31.01 27.32 -37.57
N LYS A 649 -32.15 27.32 -38.29
CA LYS A 649 -33.45 26.91 -37.75
C LYS A 649 -33.41 25.46 -37.25
N TRP A 650 -32.82 24.56 -38.03
CA TRP A 650 -32.72 23.15 -37.66
C TRP A 650 -31.86 22.94 -36.41
N LEU A 651 -30.65 23.51 -36.38
CA LEU A 651 -29.74 23.45 -35.24
C LEU A 651 -30.35 24.04 -33.96
N LEU A 652 -31.08 25.15 -34.10
CA LEU A 652 -31.67 25.87 -32.98
C LEU A 652 -32.95 25.20 -32.44
N VAL A 653 -33.88 24.82 -33.31
CA VAL A 653 -35.23 24.38 -32.90
C VAL A 653 -35.33 22.85 -32.79
N GLU A 654 -34.76 22.12 -33.75
CA GLU A 654 -34.86 20.66 -33.79
C GLU A 654 -33.75 20.00 -32.97
N LEU A 655 -32.50 20.42 -33.16
CA LEU A 655 -31.34 19.86 -32.44
C LEU A 655 -31.10 20.52 -31.06
N LYS A 656 -31.74 21.68 -30.80
CA LYS A 656 -31.65 22.43 -29.53
C LYS A 656 -30.22 22.75 -29.10
N CYS A 657 -29.41 23.21 -30.04
CA CYS A 657 -28.06 23.68 -29.75
C CYS A 657 -28.07 24.85 -28.75
N ASN A 658 -27.05 24.91 -27.89
CA ASN A 658 -26.91 25.98 -26.91
C ASN A 658 -26.79 27.36 -27.60
N THR A 659 -27.65 28.30 -27.21
CA THR A 659 -27.64 29.68 -27.72
C THR A 659 -26.71 30.61 -26.96
N ASP A 660 -26.26 30.19 -25.77
CA ASP A 660 -25.50 31.03 -24.85
C ASP A 660 -23.99 30.81 -24.99
N ASP A 661 -23.57 29.88 -25.87
CA ASP A 661 -22.16 29.69 -26.20
C ASP A 661 -21.59 30.97 -26.81
N THR A 662 -20.43 31.41 -26.31
CA THR A 662 -19.73 32.59 -26.83
C THR A 662 -18.50 32.21 -27.64
N ASP A 663 -18.24 33.00 -28.68
CA ASP A 663 -16.99 32.93 -29.43
C ASP A 663 -15.83 33.63 -28.69
N MET A 664 -14.64 33.66 -29.30
CA MET A 664 -13.45 34.31 -28.73
C MET A 664 -13.60 35.83 -28.52
N HIS A 665 -14.63 36.45 -29.09
CA HIS A 665 -14.96 37.86 -28.94
C HIS A 665 -16.12 38.10 -27.94
N GLY A 666 -16.60 37.04 -27.28
CA GLY A 666 -17.71 37.11 -26.34
C GLY A 666 -19.09 37.25 -26.99
N LYS A 667 -19.19 37.00 -28.31
CA LYS A 667 -20.45 37.10 -29.05
C LYS A 667 -21.12 35.74 -29.14
N THR A 668 -22.43 35.74 -28.97
CA THR A 668 -23.32 34.57 -29.11
C THR A 668 -23.75 34.40 -30.56
N PRO A 669 -24.33 33.24 -30.96
CA PRO A 669 -24.90 33.08 -32.30
C PRO A 669 -25.97 34.14 -32.62
N ARG A 670 -26.73 34.57 -31.62
CA ARG A 670 -27.77 35.59 -31.78
C ARG A 670 -27.20 36.94 -32.19
N ASP A 671 -26.01 37.30 -31.69
CA ASP A 671 -25.36 38.58 -32.01
C ASP A 671 -24.97 38.69 -33.49
N TYR A 672 -24.88 37.55 -34.19
CA TYR A 672 -24.61 37.48 -35.61
C TYR A 672 -25.89 37.48 -36.48
N ALA A 673 -27.07 37.39 -35.88
CA ALA A 673 -28.33 37.41 -36.63
C ALA A 673 -28.64 38.84 -37.14
N PRO A 674 -28.84 39.05 -38.45
CA PRO A 674 -29.12 40.39 -38.96
C PRO A 674 -30.41 40.97 -38.37
N ILE A 675 -30.37 42.25 -37.97
CA ILE A 675 -31.51 42.97 -37.41
C ILE A 675 -32.68 42.95 -38.41
N ASN A 676 -33.88 42.56 -37.97
CA ASN A 676 -35.09 42.37 -38.80
C ASN A 676 -35.03 41.22 -39.82
N SER A 677 -34.18 40.20 -39.60
CA SER A 677 -34.17 38.97 -40.40
C SER A 677 -35.09 37.89 -39.84
N GLN A 678 -35.41 36.89 -40.67
CA GLN A 678 -36.10 35.67 -40.24
C GLN A 678 -35.30 34.93 -39.14
N LEU A 679 -33.97 35.06 -39.13
CA LEU A 679 -33.10 34.53 -38.07
C LEU A 679 -33.29 35.27 -36.75
N ALA A 680 -33.34 36.60 -36.76
CA ALA A 680 -33.61 37.38 -35.54
C ALA A 680 -34.99 37.04 -34.95
N HIS A 681 -35.99 36.80 -35.82
CA HIS A 681 -37.32 36.39 -35.37
C HIS A 681 -37.31 35.02 -34.70
N ILE A 682 -36.59 34.02 -35.23
CA ILE A 682 -36.60 32.67 -34.66
C ILE A 682 -35.89 32.59 -33.29
N PHE A 683 -34.82 33.36 -33.09
CA PHE A 683 -34.18 33.48 -31.76
C PHE A 683 -35.13 34.11 -30.73
N ASN A 684 -35.95 35.08 -31.13
CA ASN A 684 -36.95 35.69 -30.24
C ASN A 684 -38.08 34.70 -29.88
N VAL A 685 -38.52 33.88 -30.82
CA VAL A 685 -39.56 32.85 -30.58
C VAL A 685 -39.05 31.79 -29.60
N VAL A 686 -37.83 31.27 -29.82
CA VAL A 686 -37.23 30.26 -28.93
C VAL A 686 -36.99 30.81 -27.53
N ALA A 687 -36.53 32.07 -27.42
CA ALA A 687 -36.36 32.72 -26.12
C ALA A 687 -37.69 32.88 -25.37
N ALA A 688 -38.78 33.21 -26.07
CA ALA A 688 -40.11 33.32 -25.47
C ALA A 688 -40.65 31.96 -24.98
N GLU A 689 -40.44 30.88 -25.76
CA GLU A 689 -40.83 29.52 -25.34
C GLU A 689 -40.06 29.02 -24.11
N ASP A 690 -38.77 29.36 -23.99
CA ASP A 690 -37.95 28.98 -22.83
C ASP A 690 -38.28 29.81 -21.59
N GLU A 691 -38.68 31.07 -21.76
CA GLU A 691 -39.17 31.92 -20.68
C GLU A 691 -40.54 31.45 -20.16
N GLU A 692 -41.45 31.09 -21.05
CA GLU A 692 -42.77 30.51 -20.71
C GLU A 692 -42.63 29.15 -20.00
N LYS A 693 -41.68 28.29 -20.42
CA LYS A 693 -41.34 27.04 -19.70
C LYS A 693 -40.71 27.29 -18.33
N ARG A 694 -39.87 28.32 -18.19
CA ARG A 694 -39.27 28.68 -16.89
C ARG A 694 -40.31 29.25 -15.93
N GLU A 695 -41.29 29.99 -16.43
CA GLU A 695 -42.40 30.52 -15.63
C GLU A 695 -43.38 29.42 -15.21
N MET A 696 -43.69 28.48 -16.11
CA MET A 696 -44.44 27.25 -15.79
C MET A 696 -43.73 26.32 -14.79
N ASN A 697 -42.40 26.26 -14.78
CA ASN A 697 -41.63 25.48 -13.80
C ASN A 697 -41.44 26.21 -12.45
N ARG A 698 -41.76 27.51 -12.38
CA ARG A 698 -41.70 28.33 -11.16
C ARG A 698 -43.04 28.42 -10.44
N LEU A 699 -44.15 28.28 -11.18
CA LEU A 699 -45.49 28.00 -10.66
C LEU A 699 -45.60 26.53 -10.22
#